data_AF-A0A930XWZ6-F1
#
_entry.id   AF-A0A930XWZ6-F1
#
_cell.length_a   1.000
_cell.length_b   1.000
_cell.length_c   1.000
_cell.angle_alpha   90.00
_cell.angle_beta   90.00
_cell.angle_gamma   90.00
#
_symmetry.space_group_name_H-M   'P 1'
#
loop_
_entity.id
_entity.type
_entity.pdbx_description
1 polymer ?
#
loop_
_entity_poly.entity_id
_entity_poly.type
_entity_poly.pdbx_seq_one_letter_code
_entity_poly.pdbx_strand_id
1 'polypeptide(L)'
;QWWANPRTQNLMAQGKVPHCTQAEAQVNYRAAVEAGLLKILSKMGISLLSSYHGAQIFEALGLGADVIDIAFRGTISQIGGLTLTELAQEILSIHRRAFPELTSKKLENLGFIQYRPKGEYHMNSPEMAKVLHRAVRDPQPDFYQLYQKMQEGRPATAPRDLLTFKSDRSPISLEDVEPATAIVQRFCTGGMSLGALSREAHETLAIAMNRLGGKSNSGEGGEDPVRFRVLDDVDAQGYSSLLPHLKGLHNGDTANSAIKQVASGRFGVTPSYLMSAQQIEIKVAQGAKPGEGGQLPGKKVSPYIAMLRRSKPGVSLISPPPHHDIYSIEDLAQLIFDLHQINPQAKVSVKLVAEIGIGTIAAGVAKANADIIQVSGHDGGTGASPLSSIKHAGTPWELGLTEVHRTLMENRLRDRVLLRVDGGLKTGWDVVMAALMGGEEFGFGSVAMIAAGCIMARICHTNNCPVGVASQREDLRERFPGLPEHVVNFFLFVAEEVRSILAQLGYRTLGEVIGRADLLRQREVALTKTSHLDLRCLTQLPDARTQRTWLSHEAVHSNGPVLDDQLLSDATIQAAIAHQTQVEKPVTLVNTDRSVGTRLAGAIAARYGDTGFSGQITLQCTGSAGQSFGAFILPRMILRLVGEANDYVGKGMHGGEIIIVPPAGLPCDPSTQTIIGNTCLYGATGGYLFALGRAGERFAVRNSLAQAVIEGAGDHCCEYMTGGVVVALGQVGRNVGAGMTGGIGYFLDEEGQFPEKVNPEIVKLQRVCTQVGAAQLRQLIEAHAERTGSPKAHRILEQWSTFLPLFWQVVPPSELDTPEANPQLGQALPSAVGLV
;
A
#
# COMPACT_ATOMS: atom_id res chain seq x y z
N GLN A 1 -14.24 32.66 24.55
CA GLN A 1 -13.25 32.59 25.65
C GLN A 1 -11.84 32.20 25.17
N TRP A 2 -11.64 31.13 24.38
CA TRP A 2 -10.29 30.73 23.92
C TRP A 2 -9.64 31.74 22.95
N TRP A 3 -10.41 32.31 22.02
CA TRP A 3 -9.91 33.25 21.01
C TRP A 3 -9.41 34.54 21.66
N ALA A 4 -10.18 35.09 22.59
CA ALA A 4 -9.84 36.30 23.35
C ALA A 4 -8.74 36.08 24.42
N ASN A 5 -8.20 34.86 24.57
CA ASN A 5 -7.13 34.60 25.52
C ASN A 5 -5.85 35.35 25.09
N PRO A 6 -5.19 36.12 25.98
CA PRO A 6 -3.99 36.87 25.64
C PRO A 6 -2.87 36.02 25.03
N ARG A 7 -2.74 34.75 25.46
CA ARG A 7 -1.77 33.81 24.87
C ARG A 7 -2.10 33.50 23.42
N THR A 8 -3.36 33.25 23.12
CA THR A 8 -3.83 32.96 21.76
C THR A 8 -3.62 34.17 20.85
N GLN A 9 -3.97 35.36 21.32
CA GLN A 9 -3.73 36.63 20.62
C GLN A 9 -2.24 36.86 20.37
N ASN A 10 -1.38 36.64 21.37
CA ASN A 10 0.07 36.74 21.22
C ASN A 10 0.64 35.71 20.23
N LEU A 11 0.10 34.48 20.19
CA LEU A 11 0.52 33.48 19.21
C LEU A 11 0.14 33.87 17.78
N MET A 12 -1.05 34.46 17.58
CA MET A 12 -1.46 35.01 16.28
C MET A 12 -0.59 36.21 15.87
N ALA A 13 -0.34 37.15 16.80
CA ALA A 13 0.51 38.31 16.55
C ALA A 13 1.96 37.92 16.20
N GLN A 14 2.47 36.82 16.77
CA GLN A 14 3.79 36.26 16.45
C GLN A 14 3.81 35.36 15.20
N GLY A 15 2.68 35.20 14.51
CA GLY A 15 2.56 34.31 13.34
C GLY A 15 2.72 32.82 13.65
N LYS A 16 2.67 32.43 14.93
CA LYS A 16 2.75 31.00 15.37
C LYS A 16 1.44 30.26 15.17
N VAL A 17 0.34 31.00 15.06
CA VAL A 17 -1.00 30.52 14.69
C VAL A 17 -1.52 31.47 13.59
N PRO A 18 -2.24 30.98 12.57
CA PRO A 18 -2.83 31.86 11.55
C PRO A 18 -3.70 32.95 12.18
N HIS A 19 -3.51 34.19 11.72
CA HIS A 19 -4.34 35.31 12.13
C HIS A 19 -5.75 35.15 11.53
N CYS A 20 -6.76 35.00 12.38
CA CYS A 20 -8.15 34.85 11.96
C CYS A 20 -9.12 35.48 12.96
N THR A 21 -10.27 35.91 12.46
CA THR A 21 -11.38 36.38 13.30
C THR A 21 -12.03 35.20 14.05
N GLN A 22 -12.80 35.49 15.09
CA GLN A 22 -13.54 34.45 15.80
C GLN A 22 -14.54 33.72 14.89
N ALA A 23 -15.19 34.45 13.96
CA ALA A 23 -16.14 33.86 13.02
C ALA A 23 -15.45 32.92 12.03
N GLU A 24 -14.31 33.33 11.47
CA GLU A 24 -13.49 32.47 10.60
C GLU A 24 -13.04 31.20 11.34
N ALA A 25 -12.63 31.32 12.61
CA ALA A 25 -12.24 30.16 13.41
C ALA A 25 -13.39 29.17 13.63
N GLN A 26 -14.64 29.65 13.78
CA GLN A 26 -15.83 28.80 13.89
C GLN A 26 -16.15 28.10 12.57
N VAL A 27 -16.05 28.82 11.45
CA VAL A 27 -16.21 28.24 10.09
C VAL A 27 -15.16 27.16 9.85
N ASN A 28 -13.90 27.42 10.17
CA ASN A 28 -12.81 26.46 10.04
C ASN A 28 -13.04 25.21 10.89
N TYR A 29 -13.53 25.37 12.12
CA TYR A 29 -13.87 24.25 12.99
C TYR A 29 -14.99 23.39 12.41
N ARG A 30 -16.09 24.02 11.93
CA ARG A 30 -17.19 23.31 11.27
C ARG A 30 -16.70 22.52 10.06
N ALA A 31 -15.95 23.17 9.17
CA ALA A 31 -15.40 22.54 7.97
C ALA A 31 -14.48 21.35 8.32
N ALA A 32 -13.66 21.46 9.37
CA ALA A 32 -12.82 20.37 9.83
C ALA A 32 -13.63 19.18 10.38
N VAL A 33 -14.74 19.44 11.08
CA VAL A 33 -15.65 18.39 11.57
C VAL A 33 -16.41 17.74 10.42
N GLU A 34 -16.93 18.52 9.47
CA GLU A 34 -17.62 18.02 8.28
C GLU A 34 -16.70 17.11 7.44
N ALA A 35 -15.49 17.58 7.13
CA ALA A 35 -14.48 16.78 6.44
C ALA A 35 -14.05 15.54 7.27
N GLY A 36 -13.97 15.69 8.60
CA GLY A 36 -13.67 14.60 9.52
C GLY A 36 -14.75 13.51 9.52
N LEU A 37 -16.03 13.90 9.50
CA LEU A 37 -17.15 12.98 9.40
C LEU A 37 -17.16 12.29 8.04
N LEU A 38 -17.06 13.03 6.93
CA LEU A 38 -17.00 12.44 5.58
C LEU A 38 -15.85 11.44 5.45
N LYS A 39 -14.69 11.73 6.05
CA LYS A 39 -13.56 10.80 6.13
C LYS A 39 -13.90 9.53 6.91
N ILE A 40 -14.61 9.64 8.04
CA ILE A 40 -15.02 8.46 8.83
C ILE A 40 -16.01 7.61 8.03
N LEU A 41 -17.00 8.24 7.39
CA LEU A 41 -17.99 7.54 6.55
C LEU A 41 -17.31 6.80 5.39
N SER A 42 -16.37 7.46 4.71
CA SER A 42 -15.72 6.91 3.52
C SER A 42 -14.85 5.69 3.82
N LYS A 43 -14.40 5.49 5.08
CA LYS A 43 -13.62 4.30 5.47
C LYS A 43 -14.37 3.00 5.18
N MET A 44 -15.71 3.03 5.29
CA MET A 44 -16.57 1.88 4.99
C MET A 44 -17.37 2.05 3.70
N GLY A 45 -16.97 2.98 2.81
CA GLY A 45 -17.69 3.22 1.55
C GLY A 45 -19.07 3.86 1.72
N ILE A 46 -19.38 4.44 2.88
CA ILE A 46 -20.67 5.08 3.15
C ILE A 46 -20.63 6.53 2.65
N SER A 47 -21.60 6.92 1.82
CA SER A 47 -21.68 8.30 1.30
C SER A 47 -22.59 9.23 2.13
N LEU A 48 -23.60 8.68 2.82
CA LEU A 48 -24.66 9.48 3.46
C LEU A 48 -24.62 9.35 4.99
N LEU A 49 -24.67 10.49 5.69
CA LEU A 49 -24.75 10.52 7.15
C LEU A 49 -26.06 9.91 7.67
N SER A 50 -27.16 10.02 6.92
CA SER A 50 -28.45 9.41 7.27
C SER A 50 -28.35 7.88 7.35
N SER A 51 -27.57 7.24 6.48
CA SER A 51 -27.31 5.80 6.54
C SER A 51 -26.41 5.44 7.73
N TYR A 52 -25.46 6.30 8.10
CA TYR A 52 -24.54 6.05 9.21
C TYR A 52 -25.17 6.26 10.59
N HIS A 53 -26.16 7.16 10.71
CA HIS A 53 -26.64 7.71 11.97
C HIS A 53 -26.94 6.67 13.06
N GLY A 54 -27.61 5.56 12.71
CA GLY A 54 -27.96 4.47 13.63
C GLY A 54 -27.18 3.17 13.40
N ALA A 55 -26.20 3.15 12.48
CA ALA A 55 -25.59 1.92 11.98
C ALA A 55 -24.57 1.28 12.93
N GLN A 56 -24.08 2.01 13.93
CA GLN A 56 -23.08 1.53 14.91
C GLN A 56 -21.82 0.94 14.25
N ILE A 57 -21.19 1.68 13.32
CA ILE A 57 -19.94 1.28 12.65
C ILE A 57 -18.73 1.45 13.60
N PHE A 58 -18.76 0.73 14.71
CA PHE A 58 -17.78 0.76 15.78
C PHE A 58 -17.65 -0.65 16.40
N GLU A 59 -16.47 -0.94 16.93
CA GLU A 59 -16.22 -2.10 17.80
C GLU A 59 -15.84 -1.60 19.19
N ALA A 60 -16.43 -2.16 20.24
CA ALA A 60 -16.15 -1.77 21.62
C ALA A 60 -15.09 -2.69 22.22
N LEU A 61 -14.03 -2.12 22.80
CA LEU A 61 -13.01 -2.86 23.55
C LEU A 61 -13.01 -2.38 25.01
N GLY A 62 -13.18 -3.30 25.96
CA GLY A 62 -13.13 -2.97 27.38
C GLY A 62 -14.46 -2.51 28.00
N LEU A 63 -15.61 -2.76 27.36
CA LEU A 63 -16.94 -2.48 27.91
C LEU A 63 -17.68 -3.78 28.23
N GLY A 64 -18.27 -3.84 29.41
CA GLY A 64 -19.08 -4.97 29.87
C GLY A 64 -20.41 -5.08 29.14
N ALA A 65 -20.98 -6.28 29.14
CA ALA A 65 -22.27 -6.56 28.49
C ALA A 65 -23.41 -5.69 29.03
N ASP A 66 -23.40 -5.35 30.32
CA ASP A 66 -24.39 -4.48 30.93
C ASP A 66 -24.40 -3.07 30.31
N VAL A 67 -23.22 -2.50 30.02
CA VAL A 67 -23.10 -1.22 29.32
C VAL A 67 -23.57 -1.33 27.86
N ILE A 68 -23.14 -2.38 27.16
CA ILE A 68 -23.50 -2.63 25.76
C ILE A 68 -25.01 -2.81 25.61
N ASP A 69 -25.64 -3.65 26.42
CA ASP A 69 -27.07 -3.98 26.28
C ASP A 69 -27.99 -2.80 26.58
N ILE A 70 -27.55 -1.87 27.43
CA ILE A 70 -28.31 -0.68 27.82
C ILE A 70 -28.14 0.46 26.81
N ALA A 71 -26.93 0.71 26.32
CA ALA A 71 -26.62 1.93 25.56
C ALA A 71 -26.20 1.69 24.10
N PHE A 72 -25.67 0.50 23.76
CA PHE A 72 -25.03 0.20 22.47
C PHE A 72 -25.42 -1.18 21.92
N ARG A 73 -26.68 -1.59 22.14
CA ARG A 73 -27.15 -2.93 21.80
C ARG A 73 -26.86 -3.25 20.34
N GLY A 74 -26.18 -4.38 20.10
CA GLY A 74 -25.73 -4.84 18.78
C GLY A 74 -24.25 -4.57 18.49
N THR A 75 -23.61 -3.64 19.21
CA THR A 75 -22.17 -3.42 19.11
C THR A 75 -21.39 -4.59 19.71
N ILE A 76 -20.42 -5.12 18.97
CA ILE A 76 -19.56 -6.21 19.44
C ILE A 76 -18.59 -5.71 20.53
N SER A 77 -18.43 -6.49 21.60
CA SER A 77 -17.38 -6.29 22.61
C SER A 77 -16.76 -7.61 23.06
N GLN A 78 -15.80 -8.12 22.28
CA GLN A 78 -15.30 -9.50 22.39
C GLN A 78 -14.64 -9.83 23.73
N ILE A 79 -14.02 -8.85 24.38
CA ILE A 79 -13.24 -9.04 25.61
C ILE A 79 -13.97 -8.58 26.88
N GLY A 80 -15.21 -8.08 26.77
CA GLY A 80 -15.92 -7.48 27.90
C GLY A 80 -15.14 -6.34 28.58
N GLY A 81 -15.47 -6.03 29.83
CA GLY A 81 -14.74 -5.06 30.64
C GLY A 81 -15.64 -4.26 31.57
N LEU A 82 -15.51 -2.93 31.54
CA LEU A 82 -16.15 -2.00 32.46
C LEU A 82 -17.65 -2.25 32.61
N THR A 83 -18.09 -2.49 33.84
CA THR A 83 -19.51 -2.45 34.19
C THR A 83 -20.03 -1.01 34.25
N LEU A 84 -21.34 -0.80 34.29
CA LEU A 84 -21.94 0.52 34.50
C LEU A 84 -21.47 1.19 35.79
N THR A 85 -21.25 0.38 36.85
CA THR A 85 -20.79 0.90 38.13
C THR A 85 -19.32 1.34 38.05
N GLU A 86 -18.45 0.55 37.43
CA GLU A 86 -17.05 0.92 37.23
C GLU A 86 -16.91 2.14 36.30
N LEU A 87 -17.74 2.22 35.24
CA LEU A 87 -17.79 3.39 34.37
C LEU A 87 -18.20 4.66 35.15
N ALA A 88 -19.21 4.57 36.02
CA ALA A 88 -19.60 5.68 36.89
C ALA A 88 -18.46 6.09 37.85
N GLN A 89 -17.72 5.13 38.41
CA GLN A 89 -16.58 5.40 39.28
C GLN A 89 -15.44 6.12 38.56
N GLU A 90 -15.15 5.77 37.30
CA GLU A 90 -14.15 6.47 36.48
C GLU A 90 -14.55 7.93 36.25
N ILE A 91 -15.82 8.19 35.90
CA ILE A 91 -16.33 9.56 35.74
C ILE A 91 -16.26 10.34 37.06
N LEU A 92 -16.61 9.72 38.19
CA LEU A 92 -16.51 10.34 39.51
C LEU A 92 -15.05 10.64 39.91
N SER A 93 -14.09 9.80 39.51
CA SER A 93 -12.66 10.05 39.74
C SER A 93 -12.18 11.31 39.01
N ILE A 94 -12.58 11.48 37.75
CA ILE A 94 -12.30 12.71 36.97
C ILE A 94 -12.98 13.92 37.62
N HIS A 95 -14.25 13.77 38.02
CA HIS A 95 -14.99 14.83 38.70
C HIS A 95 -14.30 15.28 39.99
N ARG A 96 -13.89 14.34 40.85
CA ARG A 96 -13.18 14.64 42.10
C ARG A 96 -11.84 15.33 41.89
N ARG A 97 -11.17 15.14 40.75
CA ARG A 97 -9.94 15.87 40.38
C ARG A 97 -10.22 17.30 39.91
N ALA A 98 -11.38 17.53 39.30
CA ALA A 98 -11.79 18.85 38.81
C ALA A 98 -12.38 19.74 39.90
N PHE A 99 -13.06 19.15 40.89
CA PHE A 99 -13.82 19.87 41.94
C PHE A 99 -13.30 19.82 43.40
N PRO A 100 -12.01 19.55 43.74
CA PRO A 100 -11.50 19.80 45.08
C PRO A 100 -10.96 21.25 45.16
N GLU A 101 -11.57 22.11 45.98
CA GLU A 101 -11.14 23.49 46.29
C GLU A 101 -10.20 24.13 45.25
N LEU A 102 -10.71 24.51 44.06
CA LEU A 102 -10.08 25.27 42.93
C LEU A 102 -8.56 25.58 42.97
N THR A 103 -7.69 24.61 43.28
CA THR A 103 -6.24 24.84 43.46
C THR A 103 -5.47 24.61 42.17
N SER A 104 -6.03 23.84 41.22
CA SER A 104 -5.41 23.59 39.93
C SER A 104 -5.54 24.79 38.99
N LYS A 105 -4.40 25.35 38.57
CA LYS A 105 -4.34 26.53 37.69
C LYS A 105 -4.35 26.20 36.19
N LYS A 106 -4.14 24.92 35.80
CA LYS A 106 -3.98 24.48 34.40
C LYS A 106 -4.45 23.03 34.22
N LEU A 107 -4.90 22.70 33.01
CA LEU A 107 -5.16 21.31 32.62
C LEU A 107 -3.87 20.49 32.65
N GLU A 108 -3.98 19.25 33.11
CA GLU A 108 -2.88 18.29 33.13
C GLU A 108 -2.58 17.77 31.72
N ASN A 109 -1.31 17.65 31.36
CA ASN A 109 -0.89 17.06 30.09
C ASN A 109 -0.52 15.59 30.31
N LEU A 110 -1.44 14.70 29.97
CA LEU A 110 -1.32 13.26 30.19
C LEU A 110 -0.41 12.56 29.17
N GLY A 111 0.13 13.24 28.15
CA GLY A 111 1.11 12.63 27.24
C GLY A 111 0.55 11.65 26.19
N PHE A 112 -0.77 11.57 25.97
CA PHE A 112 -1.36 10.56 25.05
C PHE A 112 -0.82 10.53 23.61
N ILE A 113 -0.33 11.66 23.10
CA ILE A 113 0.14 11.78 21.69
C ILE A 113 1.66 11.59 21.57
N GLN A 114 2.41 12.13 22.55
CA GLN A 114 3.86 12.10 22.58
C GLN A 114 4.32 11.83 24.00
N TYR A 115 5.37 11.00 24.11
CA TYR A 115 5.98 10.62 25.38
C TYR A 115 6.25 11.83 26.29
N ARG A 116 5.87 11.68 27.56
CA ARG A 116 6.18 12.59 28.66
C ARG A 116 6.63 11.76 29.86
N PRO A 117 7.67 12.16 30.62
CA PRO A 117 8.18 11.38 31.74
C PRO A 117 7.16 11.03 32.84
N LYS A 118 6.11 11.84 33.02
CA LYS A 118 5.05 11.62 34.01
C LYS A 118 3.67 11.42 33.37
N GLY A 119 3.63 11.10 32.08
CA GLY A 119 2.39 10.88 31.33
C GLY A 119 2.05 9.41 31.15
N GLU A 120 1.15 9.16 30.23
CA GLU A 120 0.76 7.83 29.74
C GLU A 120 1.98 7.05 29.25
N TYR A 121 1.95 5.74 29.50
CA TYR A 121 3.02 4.85 29.04
C TYR A 121 3.03 4.75 27.51
N HIS A 122 4.24 4.67 26.94
CA HIS A 122 4.43 4.41 25.53
C HIS A 122 5.45 3.29 25.35
N MET A 123 5.04 2.23 24.65
CA MET A 123 5.91 1.13 24.23
C MET A 123 7.17 1.59 23.48
N ASN A 124 7.11 2.74 22.80
CA ASN A 124 8.25 3.35 22.14
C ASN A 124 8.56 4.72 22.77
N SER A 125 9.73 4.83 23.41
CA SER A 125 10.25 6.07 24.00
C SER A 125 11.69 6.35 23.53
N PRO A 126 12.17 7.60 23.63
CA PRO A 126 13.56 7.94 23.35
C PRO A 126 14.56 7.19 24.25
N GLU A 127 14.18 6.86 25.48
CA GLU A 127 15.01 6.12 26.44
C GLU A 127 15.19 4.66 26.00
N MET A 128 14.09 3.98 25.66
CA MET A 128 14.13 2.62 25.10
C MET A 128 14.98 2.58 23.83
N ALA A 129 14.80 3.55 22.91
CA ALA A 129 15.57 3.61 21.67
C ALA A 129 17.08 3.74 21.92
N LYS A 130 17.50 4.52 22.93
CA LYS A 130 18.92 4.65 23.29
C LYS A 130 19.52 3.33 23.80
N VAL A 131 18.77 2.57 24.62
CA VAL A 131 19.24 1.27 25.13
C VAL A 131 19.37 0.28 23.99
N LEU A 132 18.37 0.20 23.12
CA LEU A 132 18.42 -0.69 21.95
C LEU A 132 19.56 -0.31 20.99
N HIS A 133 19.79 0.98 20.73
CA HIS A 133 20.92 1.44 19.92
C HIS A 133 22.28 0.99 20.47
N ARG A 134 22.44 0.95 21.80
CA ARG A 134 23.68 0.44 22.41
C ARG A 134 23.82 -1.06 22.18
N ALA A 135 22.76 -1.82 22.45
CA ALA A 135 22.74 -3.27 22.28
C ALA A 135 23.10 -3.71 20.85
N VAL A 136 22.61 -3.01 19.82
CA VAL A 136 22.86 -3.41 18.42
C VAL A 136 24.21 -2.95 17.87
N ARG A 137 24.83 -1.93 18.47
CA ARG A 137 26.14 -1.38 18.05
C ARG A 137 27.31 -2.06 18.75
N ASP A 138 27.10 -2.42 20.01
CA ASP A 138 28.05 -3.16 20.83
C ASP A 138 27.30 -4.39 21.35
N PRO A 139 27.39 -5.54 20.64
CA PRO A 139 26.57 -6.72 20.91
C PRO A 139 27.03 -7.49 22.16
N GLN A 140 27.19 -6.78 23.27
CA GLN A 140 27.33 -7.37 24.60
C GLN A 140 25.94 -7.78 25.11
N PRO A 141 25.76 -9.02 25.61
CA PRO A 141 24.47 -9.52 26.07
C PRO A 141 23.75 -8.61 27.08
N ASP A 142 24.51 -7.93 27.93
CA ASP A 142 24.00 -7.10 29.03
C ASP A 142 23.06 -5.97 28.57
N PHE A 143 23.32 -5.36 27.41
CA PHE A 143 22.49 -4.24 26.93
C PHE A 143 21.15 -4.70 26.34
N TYR A 144 21.12 -5.85 25.65
CA TYR A 144 19.84 -6.42 25.16
C TYR A 144 19.00 -6.94 26.32
N GLN A 145 19.62 -7.54 27.34
CA GLN A 145 18.92 -7.92 28.57
C GLN A 145 18.30 -6.72 29.30
N LEU A 146 19.01 -5.58 29.32
CA LEU A 146 18.44 -4.34 29.86
C LEU A 146 17.22 -3.88 29.05
N TYR A 147 17.30 -3.95 27.71
CA TYR A 147 16.17 -3.68 26.83
C TYR A 147 14.97 -4.61 27.12
N GLN A 148 15.20 -5.91 27.25
CA GLN A 148 14.17 -6.89 27.62
C GLN A 148 13.53 -6.57 28.97
N LYS A 149 14.32 -6.29 30.01
CA LYS A 149 13.82 -5.91 31.34
C LYS A 149 12.94 -4.66 31.31
N MET A 150 13.25 -3.68 30.47
CA MET A 150 12.39 -2.50 30.28
C MET A 150 11.03 -2.88 29.68
N GLN A 151 10.99 -3.90 28.82
CA GLN A 151 9.75 -4.41 28.22
C GLN A 151 8.96 -5.33 29.16
N GLU A 152 9.62 -6.05 30.07
CA GLU A 152 8.98 -6.90 31.09
C GLU A 152 8.37 -6.07 32.23
N GLY A 153 9.07 -5.04 32.70
CA GLY A 153 8.68 -4.22 33.85
C GLY A 153 7.61 -3.15 33.59
N ARG A 154 6.93 -3.20 32.44
CA ARG A 154 5.94 -2.19 32.01
C ARG A 154 4.52 -2.51 32.52
N PRO A 155 3.63 -1.51 32.61
CA PRO A 155 2.21 -1.77 32.87
C PRO A 155 1.57 -2.57 31.72
N ALA A 156 0.49 -3.29 32.03
CA ALA A 156 -0.33 -3.94 31.01
C ALA A 156 -0.81 -2.90 29.98
N THR A 157 -0.47 -3.12 28.72
CA THR A 157 -0.64 -2.17 27.60
C THR A 157 -1.43 -2.78 26.44
N ALA A 158 -1.25 -4.09 26.17
CA ALA A 158 -1.92 -4.84 25.12
C ALA A 158 -2.56 -6.13 25.68
N PRO A 159 -3.56 -6.73 25.00
CA PRO A 159 -4.21 -7.95 25.49
C PRO A 159 -3.25 -9.09 25.83
N ARG A 160 -2.18 -9.28 25.04
CA ARG A 160 -1.15 -10.29 25.31
C ARG A 160 -0.43 -10.14 26.66
N ASP A 161 -0.41 -8.95 27.25
CA ASP A 161 0.24 -8.71 28.54
C ASP A 161 -0.50 -9.35 29.71
N LEU A 162 -1.79 -9.63 29.50
CA LEU A 162 -2.67 -10.30 30.43
C LEU A 162 -2.57 -11.83 30.30
N LEU A 163 -1.67 -12.33 29.48
CA LEU A 163 -1.45 -13.76 29.25
C LEU A 163 -0.03 -14.16 29.69
N THR A 164 0.10 -15.41 30.11
CA THR A 164 1.39 -16.05 30.41
C THR A 164 1.38 -17.46 29.86
N PHE A 165 2.57 -18.04 29.75
CA PHE A 165 2.73 -19.40 29.28
C PHE A 165 2.39 -20.40 30.39
N LYS A 166 1.87 -21.55 29.97
CA LYS A 166 1.68 -22.75 30.79
C LYS A 166 2.05 -23.94 29.93
N SER A 167 3.30 -24.38 30.02
CA SER A 167 3.74 -25.55 29.27
C SER A 167 3.11 -26.84 29.80
N ASP A 168 2.88 -27.78 28.88
CA ASP A 168 2.53 -29.19 29.10
C ASP A 168 3.76 -30.11 29.09
N ARG A 169 4.98 -29.55 28.95
CA ARG A 169 6.26 -30.29 28.91
C ARG A 169 7.26 -29.75 29.92
N SER A 170 8.28 -30.56 30.23
CA SER A 170 9.45 -30.11 30.97
C SER A 170 10.39 -29.29 30.06
N PRO A 171 11.11 -28.29 30.60
CA PRO A 171 12.13 -27.55 29.85
C PRO A 171 13.20 -28.47 29.24
N ILE A 172 13.76 -28.05 28.11
CA ILE A 172 14.86 -28.73 27.40
C ILE A 172 16.12 -27.86 27.35
N SER A 173 17.25 -28.42 26.88
CA SER A 173 18.47 -27.65 26.65
C SER A 173 18.25 -26.65 25.52
N LEU A 174 18.89 -25.48 25.60
CA LEU A 174 18.89 -24.50 24.51
C LEU A 174 19.52 -25.08 23.23
N GLU A 175 20.47 -26.01 23.37
CA GLU A 175 21.13 -26.70 22.26
C GLU A 175 20.19 -27.59 21.45
N ASP A 176 19.09 -28.05 22.06
CA ASP A 176 18.07 -28.89 21.40
C ASP A 176 17.08 -28.06 20.56
N VAL A 177 17.12 -26.73 20.68
CA VAL A 177 16.22 -25.81 19.97
C VAL A 177 16.84 -25.40 18.64
N GLU A 178 16.00 -25.29 17.61
CA GLU A 178 16.38 -24.82 16.28
C GLU A 178 17.25 -23.54 16.34
N PRO A 179 18.23 -23.39 15.44
CA PRO A 179 19.16 -22.27 15.51
C PRO A 179 18.46 -20.94 15.19
N ALA A 180 19.01 -19.84 15.70
CA ALA A 180 18.46 -18.51 15.45
C ALA A 180 18.37 -18.18 13.95
N THR A 181 19.31 -18.70 13.16
CA THR A 181 19.36 -18.57 11.70
C THR A 181 18.17 -19.22 10.98
N ALA A 182 17.49 -20.21 11.57
CA ALA A 182 16.25 -20.76 11.04
C ALA A 182 15.04 -19.89 11.42
N ILE A 183 15.02 -19.38 12.65
CA ILE A 183 13.93 -18.53 13.16
C ILE A 183 13.85 -17.20 12.40
N VAL A 184 14.98 -16.54 12.13
CA VAL A 184 15.00 -15.22 11.46
C VAL A 184 14.43 -15.25 10.03
N GLN A 185 14.36 -16.40 9.38
CA GLN A 185 13.74 -16.52 8.05
C GLN A 185 12.23 -16.24 8.09
N ARG A 186 11.61 -16.38 9.27
CA ARG A 186 10.21 -16.03 9.55
C ARG A 186 10.02 -14.55 9.84
N PHE A 187 11.10 -13.78 9.99
CA PHE A 187 11.02 -12.35 10.27
C PHE A 187 10.97 -11.54 8.98
N CYS A 188 10.08 -10.56 9.00
CA CYS A 188 9.90 -9.61 7.92
C CYS A 188 10.07 -8.18 8.45
N THR A 189 10.71 -7.28 7.70
CA THR A 189 10.49 -5.84 7.97
C THR A 189 9.21 -5.39 7.28
N GLY A 190 8.38 -4.59 7.96
CA GLY A 190 7.12 -4.11 7.38
C GLY A 190 7.32 -3.23 6.14
N GLY A 191 6.34 -3.20 5.23
CA GLY A 191 6.36 -2.36 4.03
C GLY A 191 6.31 -0.87 4.35
N MET A 192 7.48 -0.23 4.40
CA MET A 192 7.64 1.18 4.75
C MET A 192 8.20 1.93 3.55
N SER A 193 7.37 2.70 2.84
CA SER A 193 7.74 3.22 1.51
C SER A 193 9.04 4.03 1.50
N LEU A 194 9.84 3.84 0.46
CA LEU A 194 10.79 4.83 -0.01
C LEU A 194 10.05 6.15 -0.31
N GLY A 195 10.50 7.24 0.32
CA GLY A 195 9.79 8.52 0.41
C GLY A 195 9.32 8.83 1.83
N ALA A 196 8.67 7.87 2.51
CA ALA A 196 8.45 7.98 3.95
C ALA A 196 9.79 7.82 4.71
N LEU A 197 10.56 6.80 4.35
CA LEU A 197 11.94 6.62 4.76
C LEU A 197 12.90 7.23 3.74
N SER A 198 14.09 7.62 4.21
CA SER A 198 15.23 7.90 3.34
C SER A 198 15.68 6.62 2.63
N ARG A 199 16.41 6.77 1.53
CA ARG A 199 16.95 5.61 0.82
C ARG A 199 17.98 4.86 1.66
N GLU A 200 18.76 5.57 2.47
CA GLU A 200 19.74 4.99 3.38
C GLU A 200 19.09 4.02 4.36
N ALA A 201 18.02 4.47 5.03
CA ALA A 201 17.28 3.64 5.97
C ALA A 201 16.59 2.46 5.28
N HIS A 202 15.97 2.71 4.14
CA HIS A 202 15.21 1.69 3.41
C HIS A 202 16.11 0.58 2.85
N GLU A 203 17.22 0.94 2.22
CA GLU A 203 18.17 0.00 1.65
C GLU A 203 18.96 -0.76 2.73
N THR A 204 19.29 -0.10 3.85
CA THR A 204 19.92 -0.76 5.02
C THR A 204 19.07 -1.90 5.55
N LEU A 205 17.75 -1.70 5.66
CA LEU A 205 16.82 -2.75 6.08
C LEU A 205 16.78 -3.91 5.08
N ALA A 206 16.76 -3.61 3.79
CA ALA A 206 16.76 -4.66 2.76
C ALA A 206 18.01 -5.52 2.81
N ILE A 207 19.18 -4.90 2.85
CA ILE A 207 20.46 -5.61 2.93
C ILE A 207 20.52 -6.48 4.19
N ALA A 208 20.12 -5.94 5.35
CA ALA A 208 20.11 -6.69 6.60
C ALA A 208 19.21 -7.94 6.54
N MET A 209 17.99 -7.80 6.00
CA MET A 209 17.08 -8.94 5.89
C MET A 209 17.58 -9.98 4.90
N ASN A 210 18.16 -9.55 3.78
CA ASN A 210 18.71 -10.46 2.78
C ASN A 210 19.92 -11.24 3.34
N ARG A 211 20.80 -10.60 4.14
CA ARG A 211 21.88 -11.29 4.86
C ARG A 211 21.36 -12.39 5.80
N LEU A 212 20.21 -12.17 6.45
CA LEU A 212 19.59 -13.11 7.38
C LEU A 212 18.80 -14.23 6.67
N GLY A 213 18.53 -14.12 5.37
CA GLY A 213 17.53 -14.94 4.70
C GLY A 213 16.09 -14.66 5.16
N GLY A 214 15.88 -13.57 5.90
CA GLY A 214 14.56 -13.02 6.18
C GLY A 214 14.08 -12.16 5.02
N LYS A 215 13.02 -11.36 5.22
CA LYS A 215 12.40 -10.62 4.11
C LYS A 215 12.20 -9.14 4.42
N SER A 216 12.67 -8.25 3.56
CA SER A 216 12.23 -6.85 3.60
C SER A 216 11.09 -6.60 2.62
N ASN A 217 10.37 -5.48 2.80
CA ASN A 217 9.23 -5.10 1.99
C ASN A 217 9.39 -3.65 1.49
N SER A 218 9.22 -3.44 0.19
CA SER A 218 9.40 -2.14 -0.49
C SER A 218 8.42 -1.04 -0.05
N GLY A 219 7.28 -1.43 0.52
CA GLY A 219 6.16 -0.52 0.77
C GLY A 219 5.58 0.10 -0.51
N GLU A 220 4.69 1.07 -0.34
CA GLU A 220 3.88 1.67 -1.43
C GLU A 220 4.63 2.67 -2.33
N GLY A 221 5.97 2.71 -2.29
CA GLY A 221 6.75 3.79 -2.88
C GLY A 221 7.39 3.51 -4.23
N GLY A 222 7.29 2.28 -4.72
CA GLY A 222 8.17 1.77 -5.77
C GLY A 222 9.55 1.41 -5.23
N GLU A 223 10.38 0.84 -6.09
CA GLU A 223 11.78 0.51 -5.79
C GLU A 223 12.67 0.89 -6.97
N ASP A 224 13.86 1.41 -6.67
CA ASP A 224 14.85 1.77 -7.68
C ASP A 224 15.47 0.51 -8.31
N PRO A 225 15.39 0.33 -9.64
CA PRO A 225 15.94 -0.85 -10.32
C PRO A 225 17.43 -1.08 -10.10
N VAL A 226 18.19 -0.05 -9.70
CA VAL A 226 19.61 -0.22 -9.32
C VAL A 226 19.78 -1.25 -8.20
N ARG A 227 18.77 -1.38 -7.32
CA ARG A 227 18.78 -2.29 -6.17
C ARG A 227 18.56 -3.75 -6.54
N PHE A 228 18.13 -4.05 -7.76
CA PHE A 228 17.89 -5.43 -8.21
C PHE A 228 19.21 -6.19 -8.45
N ARG A 229 20.32 -5.47 -8.52
CA ARG A 229 21.65 -6.04 -8.66
C ARG A 229 22.20 -6.51 -7.32
N VAL A 230 22.97 -7.58 -7.36
CA VAL A 230 23.86 -7.99 -6.27
C VAL A 230 25.13 -7.16 -6.36
N LEU A 231 25.65 -6.68 -5.24
CA LEU A 231 26.85 -5.87 -5.18
C LEU A 231 28.11 -6.73 -5.34
N ASP A 232 28.97 -6.36 -6.27
CA ASP A 232 30.28 -6.96 -6.54
C ASP A 232 31.42 -5.92 -6.56
N ASP A 233 31.11 -4.67 -6.21
CA ASP A 233 31.99 -3.51 -6.26
C ASP A 233 32.34 -2.95 -4.87
N VAL A 234 32.20 -3.75 -3.82
CA VAL A 234 32.43 -3.32 -2.44
C VAL A 234 33.92 -3.29 -2.12
N ASP A 235 34.41 -2.13 -1.68
CA ASP A 235 35.81 -1.93 -1.29
C ASP A 235 36.14 -2.46 0.12
N ALA A 236 37.42 -2.42 0.50
CA ALA A 236 37.90 -2.89 1.79
C ALA A 236 37.38 -2.07 2.99
N GLN A 237 36.78 -0.90 2.74
CA GLN A 237 36.19 -0.03 3.75
C GLN A 237 34.66 -0.24 3.86
N GLY A 238 34.09 -1.13 3.05
CA GLY A 238 32.67 -1.47 3.06
C GLY A 238 31.80 -0.47 2.32
N TYR A 239 32.33 0.19 1.29
CA TYR A 239 31.60 1.09 0.39
C TYR A 239 31.46 0.50 -1.01
N SER A 240 30.31 0.76 -1.64
CA SER A 240 30.01 0.40 -3.03
C SER A 240 29.93 1.68 -3.86
N SER A 241 30.47 1.67 -5.07
CA SER A 241 30.30 2.77 -6.01
C SER A 241 28.85 2.88 -6.53
N LEU A 242 28.13 1.76 -6.56
CA LEU A 242 26.72 1.68 -6.94
C LEU A 242 25.78 2.30 -5.88
N LEU A 243 26.08 2.08 -4.60
CA LEU A 243 25.31 2.60 -3.46
C LEU A 243 26.21 3.38 -2.48
N PRO A 244 26.75 4.54 -2.88
CA PRO A 244 27.82 5.23 -2.15
C PRO A 244 27.38 5.88 -0.84
N HIS A 245 26.07 6.06 -0.64
CA HIS A 245 25.48 6.61 0.58
C HIS A 245 25.33 5.57 1.70
N LEU A 246 25.58 4.29 1.43
CA LEU A 246 25.54 3.21 2.42
C LEU A 246 26.94 2.90 2.97
N LYS A 247 26.98 2.24 4.12
CA LYS A 247 28.20 1.89 4.87
C LYS A 247 28.11 0.47 5.40
N GLY A 248 29.26 -0.18 5.61
CA GLY A 248 29.33 -1.53 6.19
C GLY A 248 28.77 -2.61 5.25
N LEU A 249 28.96 -2.40 3.94
CA LEU A 249 28.57 -3.33 2.89
C LEU A 249 29.61 -4.44 2.71
N HIS A 250 29.20 -5.56 2.12
CA HIS A 250 30.06 -6.66 1.67
C HIS A 250 29.67 -7.10 0.24
N ASN A 251 30.63 -7.65 -0.51
CA ASN A 251 30.31 -8.30 -1.79
C ASN A 251 29.32 -9.44 -1.57
N GLY A 252 28.31 -9.53 -2.43
CA GLY A 252 27.16 -10.43 -2.26
C GLY A 252 25.94 -9.80 -1.59
N ASP A 253 26.08 -8.59 -1.02
CA ASP A 253 24.92 -7.84 -0.53
C ASP A 253 23.97 -7.50 -1.68
N THR A 254 22.67 -7.48 -1.40
CA THR A 254 21.67 -6.93 -2.31
C THR A 254 20.69 -6.07 -1.55
N ALA A 255 20.40 -4.90 -2.11
CA ALA A 255 19.37 -4.01 -1.59
C ALA A 255 17.98 -4.34 -2.16
N ASN A 256 17.79 -5.41 -2.94
CA ASN A 256 16.49 -5.78 -3.49
C ASN A 256 15.53 -6.20 -2.37
N SER A 257 14.35 -5.59 -2.27
CA SER A 257 13.36 -6.03 -1.28
C SER A 257 12.69 -7.33 -1.73
N ALA A 258 12.75 -8.38 -0.90
CA ALA A 258 12.15 -9.67 -1.24
C ALA A 258 10.62 -9.59 -1.45
N ILE A 259 9.94 -8.74 -0.68
CA ILE A 259 8.52 -8.47 -0.82
C ILE A 259 8.31 -7.13 -1.55
N LYS A 260 7.47 -7.15 -2.59
CA LYS A 260 7.10 -5.95 -3.36
C LYS A 260 5.64 -5.62 -3.15
N GLN A 261 5.33 -4.42 -2.66
CA GLN A 261 3.95 -4.03 -2.39
C GLN A 261 3.25 -3.48 -3.64
N VAL A 262 1.98 -3.84 -3.80
CA VAL A 262 1.01 -3.25 -4.73
C VAL A 262 -0.08 -2.59 -3.89
N ALA A 263 -0.12 -1.26 -3.93
CA ALA A 263 -1.07 -0.43 -3.17
C ALA A 263 -1.92 0.44 -4.11
N SER A 264 -2.98 1.09 -3.61
CA SER A 264 -3.95 1.86 -4.40
C SER A 264 -3.35 2.96 -5.29
N GLY A 265 -2.20 3.53 -4.94
CA GLY A 265 -1.52 4.53 -5.78
C GLY A 265 -0.80 3.94 -7.00
N ARG A 266 -0.55 2.62 -7.03
CA ARG A 266 0.28 1.90 -8.02
C ARG A 266 1.65 2.55 -8.28
N PHE A 267 2.18 3.27 -7.29
CA PHE A 267 3.45 3.96 -7.43
C PHE A 267 4.59 2.97 -7.61
N GLY A 268 5.34 3.15 -8.71
CA GLY A 268 6.50 2.32 -9.04
C GLY A 268 6.21 0.84 -9.28
N VAL A 269 4.95 0.48 -9.52
CA VAL A 269 4.55 -0.87 -9.92
C VAL A 269 4.81 -1.00 -11.42
N THR A 270 5.93 -1.63 -11.79
CA THR A 270 6.30 -1.94 -13.18
C THR A 270 6.52 -3.46 -13.33
N PRO A 271 6.58 -3.99 -14.57
CA PRO A 271 6.84 -5.41 -14.78
C PRO A 271 8.13 -5.90 -14.13
N SER A 272 9.25 -5.18 -14.29
CA SER A 272 10.53 -5.54 -13.66
C SER A 272 10.48 -5.45 -12.13
N TYR A 273 9.72 -4.50 -11.57
CA TYR A 273 9.47 -4.42 -10.14
C TYR A 273 8.74 -5.67 -9.63
N LEU A 274 7.69 -6.11 -10.33
CA LEU A 274 6.93 -7.32 -9.96
C LEU A 274 7.76 -8.60 -10.17
N MET A 275 8.58 -8.66 -11.22
CA MET A 275 9.48 -9.80 -11.47
C MET A 275 10.67 -9.87 -10.50
N SER A 276 11.08 -8.75 -9.91
CA SER A 276 12.14 -8.73 -8.90
C SER A 276 11.70 -9.27 -7.52
N ALA A 277 10.41 -9.59 -7.37
CA ALA A 277 9.80 -10.01 -6.12
C ALA A 277 9.90 -11.53 -5.90
N GLN A 278 10.18 -11.92 -4.67
CA GLN A 278 9.90 -13.29 -4.19
C GLN A 278 8.46 -13.40 -3.69
N GLN A 279 7.89 -12.29 -3.23
CA GLN A 279 6.49 -12.19 -2.82
C GLN A 279 5.91 -10.83 -3.21
N ILE A 280 4.64 -10.78 -3.57
CA ILE A 280 3.94 -9.56 -3.93
C ILE A 280 2.82 -9.30 -2.91
N GLU A 281 2.86 -8.17 -2.23
CA GLU A 281 1.88 -7.83 -1.18
C GLU A 281 0.81 -6.86 -1.71
N ILE A 282 -0.44 -7.34 -1.82
CA ILE A 282 -1.61 -6.49 -2.01
C ILE A 282 -1.93 -5.79 -0.69
N LYS A 283 -1.70 -4.48 -0.64
CA LYS A 283 -1.96 -3.66 0.55
C LYS A 283 -3.39 -3.12 0.53
N VAL A 284 -4.32 -3.88 1.11
CA VAL A 284 -5.70 -3.41 1.32
C VAL A 284 -5.73 -2.33 2.40
N ALA A 285 -5.01 -2.52 3.51
CA ALA A 285 -5.01 -1.56 4.61
C ALA A 285 -3.71 -1.57 5.44
N GLN A 286 -3.60 -0.62 6.39
CA GLN A 286 -2.55 -0.60 7.41
C GLN A 286 -3.12 -0.13 8.76
N GLY A 287 -2.61 -0.66 9.88
CA GLY A 287 -3.18 -0.43 11.22
C GLY A 287 -3.26 1.03 11.66
N ALA A 288 -2.33 1.88 11.21
CA ALA A 288 -2.32 3.31 11.60
C ALA A 288 -3.42 4.16 10.94
N LYS A 289 -4.08 3.63 9.90
CA LYS A 289 -5.14 4.29 9.12
C LYS A 289 -5.90 3.31 8.23
N PRO A 290 -6.61 2.33 8.81
CA PRO A 290 -7.54 1.51 8.02
C PRO A 290 -8.63 2.39 7.40
N GLY A 291 -9.10 1.98 6.22
CA GLY A 291 -10.08 2.71 5.41
C GLY A 291 -9.54 3.97 4.71
N GLU A 292 -8.23 4.19 4.68
CA GLU A 292 -7.60 5.34 4.01
C GLU A 292 -6.35 4.94 3.20
N GLY A 293 -5.99 5.77 2.23
CA GLY A 293 -4.81 5.58 1.39
C GLY A 293 -3.47 6.02 2.01
N GLY A 294 -2.39 5.67 1.31
CA GLY A 294 -1.05 6.18 1.53
C GLY A 294 -0.98 7.72 1.52
N GLN A 295 -0.06 8.29 2.32
CA GLN A 295 0.12 9.75 2.39
C GLN A 295 1.61 10.08 2.39
N LEU A 296 2.03 10.89 1.42
CA LEU A 296 3.37 11.45 1.38
C LEU A 296 3.27 12.98 1.17
N PRO A 297 3.66 13.79 2.17
CA PRO A 297 3.65 15.24 2.03
C PRO A 297 4.53 15.71 0.86
N GLY A 298 4.07 16.72 0.10
CA GLY A 298 4.75 17.20 -1.11
C GLY A 298 6.21 17.61 -0.91
N LYS A 299 6.55 18.18 0.26
CA LYS A 299 7.95 18.48 0.64
C LYS A 299 8.88 17.27 0.74
N LYS A 300 8.33 16.05 0.77
CA LYS A 300 9.07 14.78 0.72
C LYS A 300 9.05 14.16 -0.68
N VAL A 301 8.35 14.75 -1.64
CA VAL A 301 8.34 14.31 -3.03
C VAL A 301 9.48 15.04 -3.73
N SER A 302 10.71 14.62 -3.42
CA SER A 302 11.91 15.10 -4.10
C SER A 302 11.90 14.65 -5.57
N PRO A 303 12.77 15.22 -6.44
CA PRO A 303 12.89 14.76 -7.82
C PRO A 303 13.13 13.25 -7.94
N TYR A 304 13.95 12.68 -7.04
CA TYR A 304 14.18 11.23 -6.98
C TYR A 304 12.90 10.43 -6.68
N ILE A 305 12.13 10.86 -5.68
CA ILE A 305 10.86 10.20 -5.34
C ILE A 305 9.83 10.38 -6.47
N ALA A 306 9.76 11.55 -7.08
CA ALA A 306 8.87 11.83 -8.20
C ALA A 306 9.19 10.94 -9.42
N MET A 307 10.49 10.73 -9.71
CA MET A 307 10.94 9.81 -10.76
C MET A 307 10.47 8.38 -10.48
N LEU A 308 10.74 7.84 -9.29
CA LEU A 308 10.35 6.48 -8.92
C LEU A 308 8.83 6.27 -9.00
N ARG A 309 8.07 7.28 -8.60
CA ARG A 309 6.61 7.21 -8.55
C ARG A 309 5.93 7.67 -9.83
N ARG A 310 6.69 8.15 -10.82
CA ARG A 310 6.20 8.77 -12.05
C ARG A 310 5.11 9.81 -11.74
N SER A 311 5.48 10.71 -10.83
CA SER A 311 4.66 11.80 -10.30
C SER A 311 5.37 13.14 -10.45
N LYS A 312 4.76 14.23 -9.96
CA LYS A 312 5.32 15.58 -10.04
C LYS A 312 6.10 15.95 -8.76
N PRO A 313 7.33 16.48 -8.87
CA PRO A 313 8.09 16.96 -7.71
C PRO A 313 7.31 18.00 -6.89
N GLY A 314 7.43 17.96 -5.56
CA GLY A 314 6.82 18.93 -4.65
C GLY A 314 5.31 18.77 -4.44
N VAL A 315 4.61 17.95 -5.24
CA VAL A 315 3.18 17.71 -5.12
C VAL A 315 2.90 16.64 -4.06
N SER A 316 1.94 16.87 -3.17
CA SER A 316 1.55 15.88 -2.16
C SER A 316 0.88 14.66 -2.80
N LEU A 317 1.29 13.46 -2.40
CA LEU A 317 0.70 12.21 -2.88
C LEU A 317 -0.23 11.65 -1.81
N ILE A 318 -1.54 11.82 -2.02
CA ILE A 318 -2.58 11.15 -1.25
C ILE A 318 -3.12 10.05 -2.16
N SER A 319 -2.86 8.80 -1.79
CA SER A 319 -3.35 7.67 -2.60
C SER A 319 -4.88 7.54 -2.43
N PRO A 320 -5.59 7.02 -3.43
CA PRO A 320 -7.00 6.67 -3.26
C PRO A 320 -7.18 5.75 -2.04
N PRO A 321 -8.27 5.87 -1.26
CA PRO A 321 -8.55 4.91 -0.21
C PRO A 321 -8.72 3.48 -0.73
N PRO A 322 -9.52 3.20 -1.77
CA PRO A 322 -9.64 1.86 -2.31
C PRO A 322 -8.59 1.58 -3.39
N HIS A 323 -8.37 0.30 -3.65
CA HIS A 323 -7.85 -0.15 -4.93
C HIS A 323 -8.99 -0.05 -5.95
N HIS A 324 -8.80 0.65 -7.07
CA HIS A 324 -9.87 0.81 -8.07
C HIS A 324 -10.13 -0.44 -8.93
N ASP A 325 -9.33 -1.48 -8.72
CA ASP A 325 -9.47 -2.83 -9.26
C ASP A 325 -9.81 -3.86 -8.16
N ILE A 326 -10.31 -3.41 -6.99
CA ILE A 326 -10.81 -4.26 -5.91
C ILE A 326 -12.04 -3.60 -5.28
N TYR A 327 -13.23 -3.89 -5.80
CA TYR A 327 -14.50 -3.48 -5.19
C TYR A 327 -15.27 -4.64 -4.57
N SER A 328 -14.85 -5.87 -4.83
CA SER A 328 -15.40 -7.08 -4.24
C SER A 328 -14.32 -8.16 -4.07
N ILE A 329 -14.72 -9.33 -3.56
CA ILE A 329 -13.79 -10.44 -3.32
C ILE A 329 -13.34 -11.08 -4.64
N GLU A 330 -14.19 -11.12 -5.65
CA GLU A 330 -13.84 -11.59 -7.00
C GLU A 330 -12.87 -10.66 -7.72
N ASP A 331 -12.94 -9.34 -7.47
CA ASP A 331 -11.95 -8.39 -7.97
C ASP A 331 -10.58 -8.58 -7.30
N LEU A 332 -10.57 -8.85 -5.98
CA LEU A 332 -9.35 -9.24 -5.27
C LEU A 332 -8.77 -10.52 -5.88
N ALA A 333 -9.60 -11.53 -6.15
CA ALA A 333 -9.18 -12.74 -6.83
C ALA A 333 -8.62 -12.45 -8.23
N GLN A 334 -9.18 -11.49 -8.96
CA GLN A 334 -8.66 -11.06 -10.25
C GLN A 334 -7.27 -10.40 -10.13
N LEU A 335 -7.05 -9.53 -9.14
CA LEU A 335 -5.71 -8.97 -8.92
C LEU A 335 -4.71 -10.06 -8.48
N ILE A 336 -5.10 -10.99 -7.61
CA ILE A 336 -4.25 -12.14 -7.25
C ILE A 336 -3.88 -12.94 -8.51
N PHE A 337 -4.87 -13.21 -9.37
CA PHE A 337 -4.67 -13.87 -10.65
C PHE A 337 -3.68 -13.10 -11.54
N ASP A 338 -3.83 -11.77 -11.68
CA ASP A 338 -2.92 -10.93 -12.48
C ASP A 338 -1.47 -10.98 -11.97
N LEU A 339 -1.28 -11.03 -10.65
CA LEU A 339 0.04 -11.05 -10.03
C LEU A 339 0.73 -12.41 -10.17
N HIS A 340 0.00 -13.52 -10.02
CA HIS A 340 0.50 -14.85 -10.38
C HIS A 340 0.71 -14.99 -11.89
N GLN A 341 -0.06 -14.25 -12.70
CA GLN A 341 0.07 -14.28 -14.15
C GLN A 341 1.40 -13.68 -14.59
N ILE A 342 1.76 -12.50 -14.07
CA ILE A 342 3.03 -11.85 -14.41
C ILE A 342 4.23 -12.58 -13.78
N ASN A 343 4.14 -12.95 -12.50
CA ASN A 343 5.20 -13.63 -11.77
C ASN A 343 4.69 -14.91 -11.11
N PRO A 344 4.68 -16.05 -11.84
CA PRO A 344 4.16 -17.32 -11.33
C PRO A 344 5.03 -17.95 -10.22
N GLN A 345 6.21 -17.39 -9.95
CA GLN A 345 7.12 -17.86 -8.89
C GLN A 345 6.96 -17.07 -7.58
N ALA A 346 6.25 -15.94 -7.60
CA ALA A 346 6.06 -15.12 -6.41
C ALA A 346 4.78 -15.52 -5.67
N LYS A 347 4.89 -15.65 -4.34
CA LYS A 347 3.71 -15.73 -3.47
C LYS A 347 2.97 -14.40 -3.45
N VAL A 348 1.65 -14.42 -3.44
CA VAL A 348 0.81 -13.23 -3.26
C VAL A 348 0.32 -13.16 -1.82
N SER A 349 0.65 -12.07 -1.13
CA SER A 349 0.14 -11.77 0.21
C SER A 349 -0.95 -10.70 0.18
N VAL A 350 -1.95 -10.82 1.05
CA VAL A 350 -2.97 -9.78 1.26
C VAL A 350 -2.83 -9.22 2.67
N LYS A 351 -2.54 -7.91 2.76
CA LYS A 351 -2.38 -7.21 4.03
C LYS A 351 -3.71 -6.59 4.47
N LEU A 352 -4.26 -7.16 5.54
CA LEU A 352 -5.48 -6.75 6.22
C LEU A 352 -5.15 -6.09 7.57
N VAL A 353 -6.13 -5.41 8.16
CA VAL A 353 -6.04 -4.82 9.50
C VAL A 353 -7.04 -5.51 10.40
N ALA A 354 -6.63 -5.82 11.63
CA ALA A 354 -7.50 -6.43 12.62
C ALA A 354 -8.71 -5.53 12.91
N GLU A 355 -9.89 -6.12 12.80
CA GLU A 355 -11.21 -5.65 13.21
C GLU A 355 -12.14 -6.86 13.22
N ILE A 356 -13.22 -6.84 14.01
CA ILE A 356 -14.23 -7.92 13.98
C ILE A 356 -14.71 -8.20 12.55
N GLY A 357 -14.80 -9.47 12.18
CA GLY A 357 -15.23 -9.92 10.85
C GLY A 357 -14.08 -10.21 9.89
N ILE A 358 -12.83 -9.87 10.26
CA ILE A 358 -11.63 -10.20 9.48
C ILE A 358 -11.51 -11.70 9.20
N GLY A 359 -12.00 -12.58 10.08
CA GLY A 359 -11.97 -14.03 9.86
C GLY A 359 -12.79 -14.44 8.62
N THR A 360 -13.95 -13.81 8.42
CA THR A 360 -14.80 -14.05 7.25
C THR A 360 -14.11 -13.57 5.97
N ILE A 361 -13.51 -12.37 6.03
CA ILE A 361 -12.75 -11.81 4.91
C ILE A 361 -11.57 -12.72 4.57
N ALA A 362 -10.83 -13.20 5.57
CA ALA A 362 -9.69 -14.08 5.37
C ALA A 362 -10.07 -15.42 4.72
N ALA A 363 -11.24 -15.98 5.03
CA ALA A 363 -11.75 -17.15 4.31
C ALA A 363 -12.02 -16.85 2.83
N GLY A 364 -12.55 -15.67 2.52
CA GLY A 364 -12.68 -15.17 1.14
C GLY A 364 -11.32 -15.04 0.45
N VAL A 365 -10.34 -14.43 1.13
CA VAL A 365 -8.97 -14.24 0.61
C VAL A 365 -8.28 -15.57 0.31
N ALA A 366 -8.40 -16.56 1.20
CA ALA A 366 -7.85 -17.90 0.96
C ALA A 366 -8.53 -18.60 -0.23
N LYS A 367 -9.83 -18.37 -0.44
CA LYS A 367 -10.56 -18.87 -1.63
C LYS A 367 -10.21 -18.12 -2.91
N ALA A 368 -9.78 -16.87 -2.78
CA ALA A 368 -9.30 -16.02 -3.86
C ALA A 368 -7.86 -16.34 -4.31
N ASN A 369 -7.28 -17.43 -3.79
CA ASN A 369 -5.98 -17.99 -4.18
C ASN A 369 -4.74 -17.23 -3.66
N ALA A 370 -4.86 -16.41 -2.63
CA ALA A 370 -3.69 -15.82 -1.97
C ALA A 370 -2.89 -16.90 -1.24
N ASP A 371 -1.56 -16.76 -1.18
CA ASP A 371 -0.69 -17.70 -0.44
C ASP A 371 -0.46 -17.27 1.02
N ILE A 372 -0.59 -15.98 1.30
CA ILE A 372 -0.26 -15.38 2.59
C ILE A 372 -1.33 -14.37 2.98
N ILE A 373 -1.78 -14.41 4.23
CA ILE A 373 -2.61 -13.35 4.82
C ILE A 373 -1.79 -12.68 5.91
N GLN A 374 -1.58 -11.37 5.76
CA GLN A 374 -0.98 -10.55 6.81
C GLN A 374 -2.08 -9.88 7.63
N VAL A 375 -2.10 -10.13 8.94
CA VAL A 375 -2.96 -9.44 9.92
C VAL A 375 -2.15 -8.34 10.61
N SER A 376 -2.51 -7.08 10.36
CA SER A 376 -1.87 -5.93 11.00
C SER A 376 -2.71 -5.38 12.15
N GLY A 377 -2.12 -5.23 13.33
CA GLY A 377 -2.76 -4.59 14.47
C GLY A 377 -2.81 -3.07 14.38
N HIS A 378 -3.73 -2.45 15.12
CA HIS A 378 -3.89 -0.99 15.23
C HIS A 378 -2.61 -0.24 15.63
N ASP A 379 -1.70 -0.90 16.35
CA ASP A 379 -0.41 -0.36 16.82
C ASP A 379 0.68 -0.26 15.74
N GLY A 380 0.32 -0.47 14.46
CA GLY A 380 1.22 -0.28 13.33
C GLY A 380 1.76 1.16 13.24
N GLY A 381 3.05 1.31 12.88
CA GLY A 381 3.67 2.61 12.65
C GLY A 381 3.22 3.28 11.34
N THR A 382 3.46 4.59 11.21
CA THR A 382 3.24 5.33 9.96
C THR A 382 4.16 6.55 9.82
N GLY A 383 4.53 6.88 8.59
CA GLY A 383 5.25 8.11 8.26
C GLY A 383 4.35 9.35 8.30
N ALA A 384 3.07 9.21 7.94
CA ALA A 384 2.06 10.27 7.95
C ALA A 384 0.63 9.66 7.98
N SER A 385 -0.18 10.13 8.91
CA SER A 385 -1.58 9.73 9.08
C SER A 385 -2.34 10.77 9.92
N PRO A 386 -3.66 10.94 9.73
CA PRO A 386 -4.50 11.67 10.67
C PRO A 386 -4.39 11.11 12.08
N LEU A 387 -4.35 11.99 13.08
CA LEU A 387 -4.24 11.57 14.48
C LEU A 387 -5.47 10.77 14.93
N SER A 388 -6.65 11.11 14.43
CA SER A 388 -7.88 10.37 14.71
C SER A 388 -7.76 8.91 14.31
N SER A 389 -7.23 8.62 13.11
CA SER A 389 -7.07 7.26 12.62
C SER A 389 -6.02 6.46 13.41
N ILE A 390 -4.90 7.09 13.79
CA ILE A 390 -3.89 6.46 14.66
C ILE A 390 -4.49 6.02 16.01
N LYS A 391 -5.48 6.77 16.53
CA LYS A 391 -6.02 6.57 17.87
C LYS A 391 -7.33 5.80 17.93
N HIS A 392 -8.08 5.74 16.83
CA HIS A 392 -9.48 5.34 16.86
C HIS A 392 -9.90 4.41 15.70
N ALA A 393 -8.97 3.83 14.95
CA ALA A 393 -9.31 2.93 13.85
C ALA A 393 -8.41 1.68 13.84
N GLY A 394 -9.03 0.51 13.68
CA GLY A 394 -8.40 -0.81 13.83
C GLY A 394 -8.39 -1.32 15.27
N THR A 395 -8.14 -2.62 15.45
CA THR A 395 -8.10 -3.30 16.75
C THR A 395 -6.77 -4.03 17.01
N PRO A 396 -6.54 -4.57 18.22
CA PRO A 396 -5.34 -5.37 18.52
C PRO A 396 -5.19 -6.57 17.59
N TRP A 397 -3.95 -6.86 17.17
CA TRP A 397 -3.70 -8.00 16.28
C TRP A 397 -4.01 -9.33 16.95
N GLU A 398 -3.97 -9.41 18.29
CA GLU A 398 -4.31 -10.62 19.03
C GLU A 398 -5.73 -11.09 18.68
N LEU A 399 -6.68 -10.15 18.62
CA LEU A 399 -8.08 -10.46 18.27
C LEU A 399 -8.19 -10.85 16.80
N GLY A 400 -7.63 -10.04 15.90
CA GLY A 400 -7.72 -10.33 14.46
C GLY A 400 -7.01 -11.63 14.06
N LEU A 401 -5.81 -11.89 14.58
CA LEU A 401 -5.04 -13.09 14.26
C LEU A 401 -5.75 -14.36 14.72
N THR A 402 -6.28 -14.34 15.95
CA THR A 402 -7.00 -15.48 16.51
C THR A 402 -8.32 -15.73 15.80
N GLU A 403 -9.04 -14.67 15.39
CA GLU A 403 -10.25 -14.79 14.58
C GLU A 403 -9.96 -15.40 13.20
N VAL A 404 -8.90 -14.94 12.52
CA VAL A 404 -8.46 -15.50 11.23
C VAL A 404 -8.05 -16.96 11.38
N HIS A 405 -7.20 -17.27 12.36
CA HIS A 405 -6.74 -18.64 12.61
C HIS A 405 -7.92 -19.58 12.88
N ARG A 406 -8.83 -19.20 13.80
CA ARG A 406 -10.04 -19.98 14.13
C ARG A 406 -10.90 -20.22 12.89
N THR A 407 -11.25 -19.15 12.16
CA THR A 407 -12.17 -19.22 11.03
C THR A 407 -11.61 -20.09 9.91
N LEU A 408 -10.33 -19.95 9.58
CA LEU A 408 -9.70 -20.76 8.53
C LEU A 408 -9.59 -22.24 8.92
N MET A 409 -9.33 -22.54 10.20
CA MET A 409 -9.29 -23.92 10.70
C MET A 409 -10.67 -24.58 10.60
N GLU A 410 -11.71 -23.89 11.08
CA GLU A 410 -13.10 -24.38 11.05
C GLU A 410 -13.60 -24.60 9.61
N ASN A 411 -13.15 -23.78 8.66
CA ASN A 411 -13.50 -23.89 7.24
C ASN A 411 -12.56 -24.80 6.43
N ARG A 412 -11.54 -25.42 7.05
CA ARG A 412 -10.53 -26.25 6.35
C ARG A 412 -9.82 -25.52 5.20
N LEU A 413 -9.46 -24.26 5.46
CA LEU A 413 -8.72 -23.39 4.54
C LEU A 413 -7.34 -22.99 5.09
N ARG A 414 -7.02 -23.38 6.33
CA ARG A 414 -5.81 -22.92 7.04
C ARG A 414 -4.50 -23.41 6.41
N ASP A 415 -4.54 -24.53 5.71
CA ASP A 415 -3.43 -25.12 4.95
C ASP A 415 -3.09 -24.33 3.67
N ARG A 416 -4.05 -23.62 3.09
CA ARG A 416 -3.82 -22.83 1.88
C ARG A 416 -2.92 -21.63 2.15
N VAL A 417 -3.12 -20.96 3.29
CA VAL A 417 -2.48 -19.68 3.56
C VAL A 417 -1.53 -19.73 4.74
N LEU A 418 -0.36 -19.13 4.57
CA LEU A 418 0.52 -18.78 5.68
C LEU A 418 -0.02 -17.51 6.37
N LEU A 419 -0.05 -17.50 7.70
CA LEU A 419 -0.44 -16.31 8.46
C LEU A 419 0.77 -15.48 8.91
N ARG A 420 0.85 -14.24 8.44
CA ARG A 420 1.82 -13.25 8.90
C ARG A 420 1.14 -12.26 9.85
N VAL A 421 1.86 -11.77 10.85
CA VAL A 421 1.32 -10.77 11.79
C VAL A 421 2.30 -9.64 12.04
N ASP A 422 1.79 -8.41 12.11
CA ASP A 422 2.55 -7.24 12.57
C ASP A 422 1.70 -6.32 13.46
N GLY A 423 2.34 -5.33 14.07
CA GLY A 423 1.69 -4.37 14.97
C GLY A 423 2.34 -4.36 16.34
N GLY A 424 3.36 -3.52 16.50
CA GLY A 424 3.99 -3.33 17.81
C GLY A 424 4.86 -4.48 18.32
N LEU A 425 5.16 -5.51 17.51
CA LEU A 425 6.11 -6.58 17.86
C LEU A 425 7.53 -6.01 18.08
N LYS A 426 8.21 -6.47 19.14
CA LYS A 426 9.50 -5.93 19.61
C LYS A 426 10.47 -6.98 20.10
N THR A 427 9.98 -8.02 20.76
CA THR A 427 10.81 -9.00 21.47
C THR A 427 10.52 -10.43 21.01
N GLY A 428 11.36 -11.39 21.43
CA GLY A 428 11.09 -12.81 21.18
C GLY A 428 9.81 -13.29 21.86
N TRP A 429 9.45 -12.73 23.01
CA TRP A 429 8.16 -12.98 23.66
C TRP A 429 6.96 -12.58 22.80
N ASP A 430 7.01 -11.43 22.13
CA ASP A 430 5.94 -11.02 21.21
C ASP A 430 5.79 -12.02 20.06
N VAL A 431 6.92 -12.55 19.54
CA VAL A 431 6.93 -13.58 18.49
C VAL A 431 6.29 -14.87 18.96
N VAL A 432 6.65 -15.37 20.15
CA VAL A 432 6.08 -16.62 20.68
C VAL A 432 4.59 -16.45 20.98
N MET A 433 4.17 -15.30 21.54
CA MET A 433 2.75 -14.99 21.74
C MET A 433 1.96 -15.03 20.42
N ALA A 434 2.49 -14.38 19.39
CA ALA A 434 1.92 -14.40 18.05
C ALA A 434 1.89 -15.82 17.45
N ALA A 435 2.95 -16.61 17.66
CA ALA A 435 3.01 -17.99 17.19
C ALA A 435 1.92 -18.85 17.82
N LEU A 436 1.78 -18.82 19.15
CA LEU A 436 0.75 -19.56 19.88
C LEU A 436 -0.67 -19.18 19.44
N MET A 437 -0.88 -17.94 19.01
CA MET A 437 -2.14 -17.44 18.44
C MET A 437 -2.36 -17.79 16.95
N GLY A 438 -1.40 -18.46 16.30
CA GLY A 438 -1.53 -19.01 14.95
C GLY A 438 -0.70 -18.32 13.87
N GLY A 439 0.15 -17.35 14.22
CA GLY A 439 1.06 -16.67 13.29
C GLY A 439 2.32 -17.47 12.98
N GLU A 440 2.82 -17.37 11.75
CA GLU A 440 3.94 -18.16 11.24
C GLU A 440 5.14 -17.31 10.80
N GLU A 441 4.84 -16.06 10.43
CA GLU A 441 5.80 -15.02 10.11
C GLU A 441 5.47 -13.72 10.85
N PHE A 442 6.51 -12.94 11.16
CA PHE A 442 6.42 -11.84 12.12
C PHE A 442 7.01 -10.56 11.52
N GLY A 443 6.17 -9.53 11.41
CA GLY A 443 6.52 -8.25 10.81
C GLY A 443 6.99 -7.20 11.81
N PHE A 444 8.10 -6.54 11.51
CA PHE A 444 8.74 -5.53 12.35
C PHE A 444 8.94 -4.22 11.56
N GLY A 445 8.23 -3.17 11.94
CA GLY A 445 8.37 -1.84 11.33
C GLY A 445 9.20 -0.91 12.22
N SER A 446 8.54 -0.30 13.21
CA SER A 446 9.14 0.75 14.03
C SER A 446 10.38 0.31 14.79
N VAL A 447 10.42 -0.91 15.32
CA VAL A 447 11.59 -1.39 16.07
C VAL A 447 12.80 -1.64 15.17
N ALA A 448 12.59 -2.12 13.93
CA ALA A 448 13.66 -2.24 12.95
C ALA A 448 14.21 -0.85 12.53
N MET A 449 13.34 0.15 12.40
CA MET A 449 13.79 1.54 12.21
C MET A 449 14.58 2.08 13.42
N ILE A 450 14.20 1.69 14.64
CA ILE A 450 14.96 2.04 15.84
C ILE A 450 16.32 1.34 15.80
N ALA A 451 16.41 0.04 15.52
CA ALA A 451 17.70 -0.64 15.35
C ALA A 451 18.60 0.07 14.30
N ALA A 452 18.01 0.60 13.23
CA ALA A 452 18.71 1.37 12.20
C ALA A 452 19.07 2.82 12.61
N GLY A 453 18.55 3.37 13.72
CA GLY A 453 18.94 4.68 14.23
C GLY A 453 17.81 5.64 14.65
N CYS A 454 16.54 5.24 14.53
CA CYS A 454 15.41 6.11 14.90
C CYS A 454 15.39 6.41 16.41
N ILE A 455 15.24 7.68 16.77
CA ILE A 455 15.16 8.14 18.17
C ILE A 455 13.74 8.45 18.67
N MET A 456 12.72 8.03 17.92
CA MET A 456 11.30 8.26 18.25
C MET A 456 10.89 9.73 18.42
N ALA A 457 11.43 10.63 17.59
CA ALA A 457 11.08 12.05 17.59
C ALA A 457 9.62 12.33 17.13
N ARG A 458 8.98 11.38 16.43
CA ARG A 458 7.58 11.47 15.91
C ARG A 458 7.28 12.68 15.02
N ILE A 459 8.28 13.12 14.25
CA ILE A 459 8.16 14.21 13.27
C ILE A 459 8.39 13.72 11.82
N CYS A 460 8.13 12.44 11.55
CA CYS A 460 8.38 11.79 10.26
C CYS A 460 7.70 12.50 9.07
N HIS A 461 6.46 12.98 9.28
CA HIS A 461 5.66 13.71 8.30
C HIS A 461 6.21 15.12 7.99
N THR A 462 7.11 15.65 8.83
CA THR A 462 7.59 17.02 8.72
C THR A 462 8.78 17.18 7.77
N ASN A 463 9.39 16.07 7.33
CA ASN A 463 10.67 16.04 6.61
C ASN A 463 11.89 16.52 7.43
N ASN A 464 11.77 16.66 8.75
CA ASN A 464 12.84 17.18 9.61
C ASN A 464 13.40 16.11 10.57
N CYS A 465 13.49 14.85 10.11
CA CYS A 465 14.04 13.77 10.93
C CYS A 465 15.49 14.08 11.32
N PRO A 466 15.83 14.19 12.62
CA PRO A 466 17.14 14.69 13.06
C PRO A 466 18.30 13.71 12.79
N VAL A 467 17.98 12.45 12.51
CA VAL A 467 18.91 11.32 12.34
C VAL A 467 18.84 10.70 10.94
N GLY A 468 18.29 11.42 9.95
CA GLY A 468 18.30 10.96 8.55
C GLY A 468 17.41 9.77 8.19
N VAL A 469 16.66 9.19 9.13
CA VAL A 469 15.81 8.00 8.87
C VAL A 469 14.56 8.32 8.04
N ALA A 470 13.76 9.32 8.44
CA ALA A 470 12.46 9.62 7.84
C ALA A 470 12.43 11.00 7.16
N SER A 471 13.44 11.28 6.34
CA SER A 471 13.64 12.55 5.63
C SER A 471 14.11 12.32 4.21
N GLN A 472 13.72 13.20 3.29
CA GLN A 472 14.29 13.30 1.94
C GLN A 472 15.29 14.44 1.79
N ARG A 473 15.47 15.26 2.83
CA ARG A 473 16.50 16.31 2.84
C ARG A 473 17.90 15.71 2.93
N GLU A 474 18.76 16.07 2.01
CA GLU A 474 20.14 15.57 1.90
C GLU A 474 20.96 15.91 3.16
N ASP A 475 20.90 17.15 3.64
CA ASP A 475 21.61 17.61 4.86
C ASP A 475 21.23 16.84 6.14
N LEU A 476 20.04 16.22 6.15
CA LEU A 476 19.60 15.36 7.23
C LEU A 476 19.91 13.89 6.97
N ARG A 477 19.88 13.44 5.70
CA ARG A 477 20.21 12.06 5.29
C ARG A 477 21.69 11.74 5.53
N GLU A 478 22.59 12.70 5.36
CA GLU A 478 24.01 12.58 5.71
C GLU A 478 24.24 12.20 7.19
N ARG A 479 23.27 12.46 8.06
CA ARG A 479 23.31 12.12 9.49
C ARG A 479 22.85 10.70 9.80
N PHE A 480 22.47 9.92 8.79
CA PHE A 480 21.99 8.55 8.99
C PHE A 480 23.09 7.67 9.60
N PRO A 481 22.86 7.07 10.79
CA PRO A 481 23.90 6.35 11.51
C PRO A 481 23.83 4.82 11.34
N GLY A 482 22.85 4.30 10.59
CA GLY A 482 22.57 2.88 10.51
C GLY A 482 23.55 2.12 9.64
N LEU A 483 23.85 0.88 10.04
CA LEU A 483 24.55 -0.13 9.25
C LEU A 483 23.64 -1.35 9.15
N PRO A 484 23.72 -2.16 8.07
CA PRO A 484 22.96 -3.41 7.99
C PRO A 484 23.18 -4.31 9.21
N GLU A 485 24.41 -4.36 9.72
CA GLU A 485 24.82 -5.14 10.88
C GLU A 485 24.00 -4.84 12.15
N HIS A 486 23.63 -3.58 12.39
CA HIS A 486 22.82 -3.22 13.57
C HIS A 486 21.44 -3.90 13.53
N VAL A 487 20.85 -3.99 12.34
CA VAL A 487 19.53 -4.61 12.14
C VAL A 487 19.67 -6.13 12.17
N VAL A 488 20.76 -6.69 11.62
CA VAL A 488 21.12 -8.11 11.73
C VAL A 488 21.20 -8.53 13.21
N ASN A 489 21.99 -7.80 14.01
CA ASN A 489 22.15 -8.05 15.44
C ASN A 489 20.81 -8.02 16.18
N PHE A 490 19.95 -7.03 15.90
CA PHE A 490 18.63 -6.96 16.50
C PHE A 490 17.80 -8.23 16.28
N PHE A 491 17.72 -8.71 15.03
CA PHE A 491 16.92 -9.90 14.73
C PHE A 491 17.52 -11.18 15.30
N LEU A 492 18.85 -11.28 15.37
CA LEU A 492 19.51 -12.39 16.05
C LEU A 492 19.19 -12.40 17.55
N PHE A 493 19.21 -11.24 18.22
CA PHE A 493 18.81 -11.16 19.62
C PHE A 493 17.35 -11.57 19.85
N VAL A 494 16.43 -11.12 18.99
CA VAL A 494 15.01 -11.52 19.06
C VAL A 494 14.88 -13.03 18.85
N ALA A 495 15.61 -13.61 17.89
CA ALA A 495 15.58 -15.05 17.64
C ALA A 495 16.16 -15.86 18.81
N GLU A 496 17.26 -15.41 19.43
CA GLU A 496 17.82 -16.07 20.63
C GLU A 496 16.86 -16.00 21.83
N GLU A 497 16.10 -14.92 21.99
CA GLU A 497 15.02 -14.85 22.97
C GLU A 497 13.91 -15.86 22.66
N VAL A 498 13.49 -16.00 21.39
CA VAL A 498 12.54 -17.06 20.97
C VAL A 498 13.07 -18.44 21.35
N ARG A 499 14.35 -18.73 21.06
CA ARG A 499 14.97 -20.02 21.41
C ARG A 499 14.93 -20.29 22.91
N SER A 500 15.24 -19.28 23.70
CA SER A 500 15.21 -19.35 25.17
C SER A 500 13.82 -19.66 25.69
N ILE A 501 12.78 -19.04 25.12
CA ILE A 501 11.38 -19.31 25.49
C ILE A 501 10.97 -20.72 25.06
N LEU A 502 11.29 -21.16 23.84
CA LEU A 502 11.00 -22.51 23.37
C LEU A 502 11.66 -23.59 24.24
N ALA A 503 12.92 -23.38 24.64
CA ALA A 503 13.64 -24.25 25.57
C ALA A 503 12.92 -24.34 26.92
N GLN A 504 12.50 -23.21 27.49
CA GLN A 504 11.73 -23.16 28.73
C GLN A 504 10.37 -23.86 28.61
N LEU A 505 9.72 -23.78 27.45
CA LEU A 505 8.46 -24.47 27.18
C LEU A 505 8.67 -25.95 26.85
N GLY A 506 9.88 -26.43 26.58
CA GLY A 506 10.13 -27.84 26.24
C GLY A 506 9.86 -28.20 24.77
N TYR A 507 10.00 -27.24 23.85
CA TYR A 507 9.75 -27.42 22.42
C TYR A 507 11.01 -27.12 21.60
N ARG A 508 11.29 -27.92 20.56
CA ARG A 508 12.53 -27.79 19.78
C ARG A 508 12.42 -26.79 18.64
N THR A 509 11.22 -26.59 18.10
CA THR A 509 10.99 -25.67 16.99
C THR A 509 9.78 -24.77 17.24
N LEU A 510 9.80 -23.57 16.68
CA LEU A 510 8.67 -22.66 16.66
C LEU A 510 7.48 -23.31 15.94
N GLY A 511 7.77 -24.11 14.91
CA GLY A 511 6.77 -24.91 14.18
C GLY A 511 5.95 -25.85 15.06
N GLU A 512 6.46 -26.31 16.20
CA GLU A 512 5.71 -27.16 17.14
C GLU A 512 4.69 -26.38 17.99
N VAL A 513 4.88 -25.07 18.16
CA VAL A 513 4.05 -24.24 19.05
C VAL A 513 3.05 -23.37 18.29
N ILE A 514 3.18 -23.20 16.96
CA ILE A 514 2.23 -22.38 16.20
C ILE A 514 0.79 -22.89 16.41
N GLY A 515 -0.14 -22.00 16.77
CA GLY A 515 -1.55 -22.31 17.05
C GLY A 515 -1.82 -23.04 18.37
N ARG A 516 -0.80 -23.31 19.21
CA ARG A 516 -0.96 -23.97 20.52
C ARG A 516 -1.46 -23.02 21.60
N ALA A 517 -2.62 -22.41 21.39
CA ALA A 517 -3.23 -21.50 22.36
C ALA A 517 -3.54 -22.16 23.71
N ASP A 518 -3.58 -23.50 23.79
CA ASP A 518 -3.67 -24.26 25.04
C ASP A 518 -2.46 -24.06 25.97
N LEU A 519 -1.33 -23.56 25.45
CA LEU A 519 -0.16 -23.17 26.24
C LEU A 519 -0.28 -21.75 26.81
N LEU A 520 -1.37 -21.04 26.52
CA LEU A 520 -1.65 -19.72 27.06
C LEU A 520 -2.64 -19.82 28.23
N ARG A 521 -2.38 -19.06 29.29
CA ARG A 521 -3.33 -18.84 30.38
C ARG A 521 -3.40 -17.36 30.73
N GLN A 522 -4.55 -16.93 31.23
CA GLN A 522 -4.72 -15.60 31.78
C GLN A 522 -3.85 -15.43 33.04
N ARG A 523 -3.18 -14.29 33.12
CA ARG A 523 -2.44 -13.84 34.30
C ARG A 523 -3.40 -13.16 35.27
N GLU A 524 -3.12 -13.32 36.55
CA GLU A 524 -3.72 -12.50 37.59
C GLU A 524 -3.03 -11.13 37.60
N VAL A 525 -3.62 -10.16 36.90
CA VAL A 525 -3.15 -8.77 36.85
C VAL A 525 -4.26 -7.87 37.40
N ALA A 526 -3.93 -7.10 38.44
CA ALA A 526 -4.85 -6.10 38.97
C ALA A 526 -4.91 -4.90 38.02
N LEU A 527 -5.92 -4.88 37.17
CA LEU A 527 -6.21 -3.76 36.28
C LEU A 527 -6.85 -2.61 37.05
N THR A 528 -6.48 -1.37 36.69
CA THR A 528 -6.93 -0.17 37.41
C THR A 528 -8.44 0.06 37.34
N LYS A 529 -9.07 -0.32 36.22
CA LYS A 529 -10.43 0.10 35.88
C LYS A 529 -11.49 -0.99 36.00
N THR A 530 -11.10 -2.25 35.80
CA THR A 530 -12.06 -3.36 35.80
C THR A 530 -11.37 -4.68 36.06
N SER A 531 -12.09 -5.63 36.66
CA SER A 531 -11.63 -7.02 36.80
C SER A 531 -12.30 -7.98 35.82
N HIS A 532 -13.12 -7.46 34.90
CA HIS A 532 -14.10 -8.23 34.13
C HIS A 532 -13.71 -8.45 32.66
N LEU A 533 -12.42 -8.45 32.34
CA LEU A 533 -11.97 -8.83 30.99
C LEU A 533 -12.04 -10.35 30.79
N ASP A 534 -12.57 -10.76 29.65
CA ASP A 534 -12.66 -12.15 29.19
C ASP A 534 -11.72 -12.36 27.98
N LEU A 535 -10.68 -13.17 28.19
CA LEU A 535 -9.68 -13.45 27.16
C LEU A 535 -9.82 -14.86 26.55
N ARG A 536 -10.98 -15.51 26.74
CA ARG A 536 -11.24 -16.83 26.13
C ARG A 536 -11.17 -16.79 24.62
N CYS A 537 -11.52 -15.68 23.98
CA CYS A 537 -11.39 -15.51 22.53
C CYS A 537 -9.94 -15.73 22.04
N LEU A 538 -8.93 -15.47 22.88
CA LEU A 538 -7.51 -15.63 22.59
C LEU A 538 -6.95 -17.00 22.98
N THR A 539 -7.52 -17.65 24.00
CA THR A 539 -6.98 -18.89 24.59
C THR A 539 -7.74 -20.14 24.16
N GLN A 540 -9.01 -20.02 23.76
CA GLN A 540 -9.86 -21.11 23.29
C GLN A 540 -9.92 -21.12 21.76
N LEU A 541 -8.83 -21.59 21.14
CA LEU A 541 -8.74 -21.82 19.69
C LEU A 541 -8.94 -23.30 19.37
N PRO A 542 -9.19 -23.66 18.10
CA PRO A 542 -9.21 -25.05 17.66
C PRO A 542 -7.94 -25.80 18.09
N ASP A 543 -8.09 -27.05 18.52
CA ASP A 543 -6.99 -27.85 19.07
C ASP A 543 -5.92 -28.13 18.01
N ALA A 544 -4.68 -27.73 18.31
CA ALA A 544 -3.52 -27.90 17.43
C ALA A 544 -2.47 -28.87 18.02
N ARG A 545 -2.81 -29.70 19.03
CA ARG A 545 -1.86 -30.63 19.67
C ARG A 545 -1.39 -31.76 18.76
N THR A 546 -2.29 -32.30 17.94
CA THR A 546 -2.02 -33.49 17.11
C THR A 546 -2.12 -33.21 15.62
N GLN A 547 -3.24 -32.67 15.13
CA GLN A 547 -3.46 -32.41 13.72
C GLN A 547 -2.82 -31.08 13.29
N ARG A 548 -1.63 -31.17 12.69
CA ARG A 548 -0.81 -30.01 12.29
C ARG A 548 -0.50 -29.95 10.79
N THR A 549 -1.21 -30.71 9.96
CA THR A 549 -1.00 -30.77 8.50
C THR A 549 -1.19 -29.42 7.81
N TRP A 550 -1.94 -28.50 8.44
CA TRP A 550 -2.18 -27.15 7.94
C TRP A 550 -0.95 -26.22 7.93
N LEU A 551 0.16 -26.63 8.55
CA LEU A 551 1.45 -25.92 8.44
C LEU A 551 2.21 -26.28 7.16
N SER A 552 1.74 -27.26 6.40
CA SER A 552 2.32 -27.67 5.12
C SER A 552 1.62 -26.93 3.98
N HIS A 553 2.22 -25.83 3.55
CA HIS A 553 1.70 -25.00 2.46
C HIS A 553 2.28 -25.44 1.11
N GLU A 554 1.54 -25.17 0.03
CA GLU A 554 2.08 -25.20 -1.32
C GLU A 554 3.19 -24.14 -1.48
N ALA A 555 4.07 -24.35 -2.47
CA ALA A 555 5.16 -23.42 -2.75
C ALA A 555 4.63 -22.08 -3.26
N VAL A 556 3.70 -22.10 -4.22
CA VAL A 556 2.90 -20.97 -4.71
C VAL A 556 1.62 -21.56 -5.31
N HIS A 557 0.47 -20.96 -5.10
CA HIS A 557 -0.77 -21.38 -5.76
C HIS A 557 -0.75 -21.08 -7.26
N SER A 558 -1.36 -21.96 -8.05
CA SER A 558 -1.42 -21.82 -9.50
C SER A 558 -2.72 -21.15 -9.96
N ASN A 559 -2.66 -20.37 -11.04
CA ASN A 559 -3.84 -19.93 -11.80
C ASN A 559 -4.53 -21.07 -12.57
N GLY A 560 -3.95 -22.27 -12.57
CA GLY A 560 -4.33 -23.35 -13.48
C GLY A 560 -3.80 -23.09 -14.90
N PRO A 561 -4.25 -23.89 -15.89
CA PRO A 561 -3.91 -23.68 -17.29
C PRO A 561 -4.45 -22.33 -17.79
N VAL A 562 -3.58 -21.50 -18.37
CA VAL A 562 -3.97 -20.21 -18.96
C VAL A 562 -3.53 -20.12 -20.42
N LEU A 563 -4.18 -19.24 -21.19
CA LEU A 563 -3.86 -19.06 -22.61
C LEU A 563 -2.39 -18.66 -22.85
N ASP A 564 -1.82 -17.82 -21.99
CA ASP A 564 -0.42 -17.41 -22.11
C ASP A 564 0.57 -18.58 -21.96
N ASP A 565 0.20 -19.70 -21.32
CA ASP A 565 1.05 -20.89 -21.30
C ASP A 565 1.17 -21.51 -22.69
N GLN A 566 0.08 -21.50 -23.44
CA GLN A 566 0.07 -21.97 -24.83
C GLN A 566 0.92 -21.04 -25.69
N LEU A 567 0.79 -19.72 -25.50
CA LEU A 567 1.61 -18.72 -26.20
C LEU A 567 3.10 -18.89 -25.87
N LEU A 568 3.46 -19.07 -24.59
CA LEU A 568 4.85 -19.32 -24.20
C LEU A 568 5.37 -20.69 -24.64
N SER A 569 4.50 -21.68 -24.86
CA SER A 569 4.94 -22.97 -25.40
C SER A 569 5.20 -22.96 -26.91
N ASP A 570 4.72 -21.93 -27.63
CA ASP A 570 4.95 -21.78 -29.06
C ASP A 570 6.43 -21.50 -29.36
N ALA A 571 7.06 -22.37 -30.15
CA ALA A 571 8.47 -22.31 -30.49
C ALA A 571 8.89 -20.98 -31.15
N THR A 572 8.00 -20.34 -31.90
CA THR A 572 8.29 -19.05 -32.55
C THR A 572 8.22 -17.88 -31.57
N ILE A 573 7.32 -17.92 -30.57
CA ILE A 573 7.31 -16.94 -29.48
C ILE A 573 8.55 -17.10 -28.62
N GLN A 574 8.92 -18.33 -28.25
CA GLN A 574 10.16 -18.61 -27.52
C GLN A 574 11.39 -18.11 -28.28
N ALA A 575 11.47 -18.37 -29.59
CA ALA A 575 12.54 -17.87 -30.44
C ALA A 575 12.55 -16.34 -30.50
N ALA A 576 11.39 -15.69 -30.61
CA ALA A 576 11.27 -14.23 -30.62
C ALA A 576 11.74 -13.59 -29.31
N ILE A 577 11.37 -14.17 -28.17
CA ILE A 577 11.88 -13.72 -26.87
C ILE A 577 13.39 -13.95 -26.81
N ALA A 578 13.87 -15.14 -27.17
CA ALA A 578 15.27 -15.51 -26.95
C ALA A 578 16.28 -14.84 -27.89
N HIS A 579 15.88 -14.62 -29.13
CA HIS A 579 16.72 -14.03 -30.17
C HIS A 579 16.34 -12.58 -30.48
N GLN A 580 15.34 -12.03 -29.77
CA GLN A 580 14.84 -10.66 -29.96
C GLN A 580 14.40 -10.41 -31.42
N THR A 581 13.67 -11.36 -31.99
CA THR A 581 13.12 -11.26 -33.35
C THR A 581 11.66 -10.81 -33.32
N GLN A 582 11.07 -10.60 -34.50
CA GLN A 582 9.66 -10.28 -34.65
C GLN A 582 8.82 -11.54 -34.87
N VAL A 583 7.67 -11.61 -34.21
CA VAL A 583 6.66 -12.65 -34.42
C VAL A 583 5.26 -12.05 -34.35
N GLU A 584 4.36 -12.62 -35.16
CA GLU A 584 2.94 -12.28 -35.16
C GLU A 584 2.11 -13.56 -35.04
N LYS A 585 1.08 -13.56 -34.18
CA LYS A 585 0.25 -14.73 -33.91
C LYS A 585 -1.24 -14.40 -33.86
N PRO A 586 -2.09 -15.16 -34.57
CA PRO A 586 -3.53 -15.09 -34.37
C PRO A 586 -3.91 -15.77 -33.05
N VAL A 587 -4.84 -15.17 -32.32
CA VAL A 587 -5.35 -15.66 -31.03
C VAL A 587 -6.87 -15.50 -31.00
N THR A 588 -7.59 -16.56 -30.65
CA THR A 588 -9.04 -16.45 -30.41
C THR A 588 -9.29 -16.29 -28.92
N LEU A 589 -10.14 -15.36 -28.53
CA LEU A 589 -10.43 -15.04 -27.13
C LEU A 589 -11.90 -15.26 -26.80
N VAL A 590 -12.13 -15.78 -25.61
CA VAL A 590 -13.42 -15.75 -24.90
C VAL A 590 -13.25 -15.07 -23.55
N ASN A 591 -14.35 -14.58 -22.96
CA ASN A 591 -14.28 -13.75 -21.74
C ASN A 591 -13.65 -14.46 -20.52
N THR A 592 -13.52 -15.79 -20.54
CA THR A 592 -12.80 -16.56 -19.52
C THR A 592 -11.28 -16.44 -19.62
N ASP A 593 -10.77 -16.02 -20.78
CA ASP A 593 -9.34 -15.75 -21.02
C ASP A 593 -8.99 -14.39 -20.41
N ARG A 594 -8.45 -14.43 -19.20
CA ARG A 594 -8.13 -13.25 -18.38
C ARG A 594 -6.63 -13.00 -18.39
N SER A 595 -6.25 -11.72 -18.29
CA SER A 595 -4.86 -11.30 -18.16
C SER A 595 -3.95 -11.78 -19.30
N VAL A 596 -4.52 -11.81 -20.52
CA VAL A 596 -3.81 -12.28 -21.71
C VAL A 596 -2.69 -11.31 -22.08
N GLY A 597 -1.52 -11.87 -22.36
CA GLY A 597 -0.27 -11.15 -22.65
C GLY A 597 0.57 -10.83 -21.42
N THR A 598 0.01 -10.94 -20.21
CA THR A 598 0.69 -10.57 -18.96
C THR A 598 1.81 -11.54 -18.59
N ARG A 599 1.66 -12.85 -18.82
CA ARG A 599 2.72 -13.83 -18.51
C ARG A 599 3.84 -13.75 -19.54
N LEU A 600 3.50 -13.43 -20.79
CA LEU A 600 4.49 -13.06 -21.82
C LEU A 600 5.32 -11.84 -21.37
N ALA A 601 4.66 -10.79 -20.88
CA ALA A 601 5.35 -9.60 -20.39
C ALA A 601 6.27 -9.91 -19.21
N GLY A 602 5.84 -10.76 -18.27
CA GLY A 602 6.67 -11.25 -17.17
C GLY A 602 7.91 -12.01 -17.65
N ALA A 603 7.78 -12.91 -18.62
CA ALA A 603 8.89 -13.65 -19.21
C ALA A 603 9.92 -12.73 -19.90
N ILE A 604 9.44 -11.70 -20.61
CA ILE A 604 10.30 -10.68 -21.23
C ILE A 604 10.99 -9.84 -20.16
N ALA A 605 10.24 -9.33 -19.17
CA ALA A 605 10.77 -8.52 -18.07
C ALA A 605 11.84 -9.24 -17.25
N ALA A 606 11.65 -10.53 -16.98
CA ALA A 606 12.60 -11.35 -16.23
C ALA A 606 13.97 -11.42 -16.92
N ARG A 607 14.00 -11.40 -18.25
CA ARG A 607 15.23 -11.54 -19.05
C ARG A 607 15.84 -10.20 -19.44
N TYR A 608 15.01 -9.21 -19.74
CA TYR A 608 15.44 -7.96 -20.38
C TYR A 608 15.08 -6.70 -19.57
N GLY A 609 14.43 -6.84 -18.43
CA GLY A 609 13.86 -5.71 -17.70
C GLY A 609 12.75 -5.01 -18.47
N ASP A 610 12.41 -3.80 -18.04
CA ASP A 610 11.26 -3.05 -18.57
C ASP A 610 11.45 -2.52 -20.00
N THR A 611 12.70 -2.35 -20.47
CA THR A 611 12.99 -1.66 -21.75
C THR A 611 14.05 -2.34 -22.61
N GLY A 612 14.66 -3.43 -22.14
CA GLY A 612 15.80 -4.06 -22.83
C GLY A 612 15.44 -4.96 -24.01
N PHE A 613 14.16 -5.28 -24.22
CA PHE A 613 13.74 -6.17 -25.30
C PHE A 613 13.70 -5.42 -26.64
N SER A 614 14.47 -5.90 -27.62
CA SER A 614 14.56 -5.28 -28.96
C SER A 614 13.78 -6.00 -30.06
N GLY A 615 13.16 -7.15 -29.76
CA GLY A 615 12.28 -7.86 -30.70
C GLY A 615 10.90 -7.20 -30.80
N GLN A 616 9.91 -7.91 -31.36
CA GLN A 616 8.51 -7.47 -31.36
C GLN A 616 7.57 -8.67 -31.34
N ILE A 617 6.58 -8.66 -30.45
CA ILE A 617 5.55 -9.70 -30.37
C ILE A 617 4.19 -9.06 -30.65
N THR A 618 3.55 -9.51 -31.72
CA THR A 618 2.21 -9.04 -32.11
C THR A 618 1.19 -10.16 -31.92
N LEU A 619 0.16 -9.92 -31.10
CA LEU A 619 -0.97 -10.82 -30.91
C LEU A 619 -2.19 -10.22 -31.64
N GLN A 620 -2.65 -10.91 -32.68
CA GLN A 620 -3.85 -10.59 -33.44
C GLN A 620 -5.04 -11.36 -32.85
N CYS A 621 -5.69 -10.74 -31.87
CA CYS A 621 -6.77 -11.31 -31.11
C CYS A 621 -8.13 -11.11 -31.81
N THR A 622 -9.02 -12.09 -31.73
CA THR A 622 -10.43 -11.99 -32.16
C THR A 622 -11.35 -12.59 -31.10
N GLY A 623 -12.43 -11.87 -30.74
CA GLY A 623 -13.42 -12.34 -29.78
C GLY A 623 -13.63 -11.38 -28.61
N SER A 624 -13.96 -11.90 -27.42
CA SER A 624 -14.19 -11.09 -26.23
C SER A 624 -13.09 -11.36 -25.21
N ALA A 625 -12.29 -10.35 -24.86
CA ALA A 625 -11.22 -10.51 -23.88
C ALA A 625 -11.80 -10.38 -22.46
N GLY A 626 -11.39 -11.28 -21.56
CA GLY A 626 -11.71 -11.19 -20.13
C GLY A 626 -11.04 -10.00 -19.44
N GLN A 627 -11.18 -9.95 -18.11
CA GLN A 627 -10.57 -8.92 -17.28
C GLN A 627 -9.05 -8.83 -17.49
N SER A 628 -8.50 -7.62 -17.35
CA SER A 628 -7.05 -7.36 -17.35
C SER A 628 -6.33 -7.66 -18.67
N PHE A 629 -7.03 -7.56 -19.82
CA PHE A 629 -6.41 -7.72 -21.13
C PHE A 629 -5.22 -6.78 -21.32
N GLY A 630 -4.04 -7.34 -21.64
CA GLY A 630 -2.81 -6.57 -21.79
C GLY A 630 -2.32 -5.91 -20.51
N ALA A 631 -2.65 -6.44 -19.32
CA ALA A 631 -2.08 -5.93 -18.08
C ALA A 631 -0.55 -6.08 -18.07
N PHE A 632 0.14 -5.03 -17.64
CA PHE A 632 1.60 -4.97 -17.48
C PHE A 632 2.43 -5.21 -18.74
N ILE A 633 1.86 -5.05 -19.95
CA ILE A 633 2.64 -5.23 -21.17
C ILE A 633 3.77 -4.21 -21.29
N LEU A 634 4.79 -4.60 -22.06
CA LEU A 634 6.06 -3.91 -22.22
C LEU A 634 6.17 -3.25 -23.61
N PRO A 635 7.13 -2.32 -23.79
CA PRO A 635 7.53 -1.88 -25.13
C PRO A 635 7.74 -3.06 -26.07
N ARG A 636 7.36 -2.89 -27.34
CA ARG A 636 7.42 -3.90 -28.41
C ARG A 636 6.44 -5.07 -28.31
N MET A 637 5.50 -5.03 -27.37
CA MET A 637 4.33 -5.90 -27.40
C MET A 637 3.17 -5.14 -28.04
N ILE A 638 2.52 -5.74 -29.03
CA ILE A 638 1.37 -5.17 -29.72
C ILE A 638 0.21 -6.16 -29.59
N LEU A 639 -0.86 -5.76 -28.92
CA LEU A 639 -2.06 -6.56 -28.74
C LEU A 639 -3.19 -5.89 -29.52
N ARG A 640 -3.60 -6.48 -30.64
CA ARG A 640 -4.70 -5.97 -31.45
C ARG A 640 -5.90 -6.89 -31.33
N LEU A 641 -7.01 -6.38 -30.82
CA LEU A 641 -8.26 -7.12 -30.61
C LEU A 641 -9.34 -6.65 -31.60
N VAL A 642 -9.86 -7.58 -32.38
CA VAL A 642 -11.13 -7.43 -33.11
C VAL A 642 -12.26 -8.01 -32.27
N GLY A 643 -13.09 -7.17 -31.68
CA GLY A 643 -14.12 -7.54 -30.73
C GLY A 643 -14.26 -6.50 -29.61
N GLU A 644 -14.31 -6.97 -28.36
CA GLU A 644 -14.52 -6.15 -27.17
C GLU A 644 -13.73 -6.70 -25.97
N ALA A 645 -13.44 -5.85 -24.98
CA ALA A 645 -12.75 -6.26 -23.76
C ALA A 645 -13.51 -5.81 -22.51
N ASN A 646 -13.39 -6.58 -21.43
CA ASN A 646 -14.00 -6.23 -20.15
C ASN A 646 -13.13 -5.18 -19.41
N ASP A 647 -13.18 -5.15 -18.07
CA ASP A 647 -12.48 -4.16 -17.24
C ASP A 647 -10.96 -4.32 -17.26
N TYR A 648 -10.28 -3.25 -16.84
CA TYR A 648 -8.83 -3.24 -16.56
C TYR A 648 -7.91 -3.41 -17.77
N VAL A 649 -8.38 -3.10 -18.98
CA VAL A 649 -7.53 -3.09 -20.17
C VAL A 649 -6.29 -2.24 -19.94
N GLY A 650 -5.11 -2.82 -20.18
CA GLY A 650 -3.83 -2.13 -19.99
C GLY A 650 -3.54 -1.72 -18.53
N LYS A 651 -4.11 -2.42 -17.55
CA LYS A 651 -3.78 -2.25 -16.12
C LYS A 651 -2.27 -2.33 -15.91
N GLY A 652 -1.69 -1.30 -15.30
CA GLY A 652 -0.25 -1.22 -15.05
C GLY A 652 0.63 -1.31 -16.29
N MET A 653 0.10 -1.07 -17.50
CA MET A 653 0.85 -1.10 -18.76
C MET A 653 2.10 -0.20 -18.65
N HIS A 654 3.26 -0.73 -19.04
CA HIS A 654 4.54 0.00 -18.99
C HIS A 654 4.96 0.52 -20.36
N GLY A 655 4.55 -0.15 -21.43
CA GLY A 655 4.85 0.22 -22.80
C GLY A 655 4.02 -0.60 -23.77
N GLY A 656 4.40 -0.58 -25.04
CA GLY A 656 3.70 -1.35 -26.07
C GLY A 656 2.41 -0.69 -26.50
N GLU A 657 1.58 -1.45 -27.22
CA GLU A 657 0.36 -0.94 -27.83
C GLU A 657 -0.80 -1.93 -27.64
N ILE A 658 -1.94 -1.39 -27.22
CA ILE A 658 -3.22 -2.11 -27.19
C ILE A 658 -4.17 -1.42 -28.17
N ILE A 659 -4.70 -2.16 -29.12
CA ILE A 659 -5.58 -1.65 -30.17
C ILE A 659 -6.87 -2.47 -30.13
N ILE A 660 -8.02 -1.83 -29.93
CA ILE A 660 -9.30 -2.53 -29.82
C ILE A 660 -10.27 -1.92 -30.82
N VAL A 661 -10.76 -2.77 -31.72
CA VAL A 661 -11.71 -2.39 -32.77
C VAL A 661 -12.87 -3.36 -32.80
N PRO A 662 -14.10 -2.91 -33.12
CA PRO A 662 -15.21 -3.83 -33.27
C PRO A 662 -15.03 -4.74 -34.51
N PRO A 663 -15.80 -5.84 -34.61
CA PRO A 663 -15.93 -6.60 -35.85
C PRO A 663 -16.45 -5.70 -37.00
N ALA A 664 -16.04 -6.00 -38.23
CA ALA A 664 -16.52 -5.26 -39.40
C ALA A 664 -18.03 -5.44 -39.62
N GLY A 665 -18.70 -4.44 -40.20
CA GLY A 665 -20.11 -4.52 -40.59
C GLY A 665 -21.12 -4.35 -39.46
N LEU A 666 -20.73 -3.74 -38.33
CA LEU A 666 -21.70 -3.37 -37.28
C LEU A 666 -22.78 -2.42 -37.84
N PRO A 667 -24.05 -2.60 -37.43
CA PRO A 667 -25.16 -1.75 -37.88
C PRO A 667 -25.21 -0.38 -37.17
N CYS A 668 -24.43 -0.21 -36.10
CA CYS A 668 -24.40 1.00 -35.27
C CYS A 668 -23.04 1.71 -35.36
N ASP A 669 -23.03 3.02 -35.07
CA ASP A 669 -21.81 3.82 -34.96
C ASP A 669 -21.00 3.36 -33.75
N PRO A 670 -19.80 2.77 -33.97
CA PRO A 670 -18.96 2.29 -32.87
C PRO A 670 -18.61 3.36 -31.83
N SER A 671 -18.53 4.63 -32.23
CA SER A 671 -18.17 5.74 -31.32
C SER A 671 -19.18 5.99 -30.20
N THR A 672 -20.39 5.44 -30.36
CA THR A 672 -21.47 5.52 -29.39
C THR A 672 -21.60 4.27 -28.51
N GLN A 673 -20.86 3.21 -28.82
CA GLN A 673 -20.98 1.91 -28.15
C GLN A 673 -19.82 1.68 -27.18
N THR A 674 -20.07 0.98 -26.08
CA THR A 674 -19.01 0.54 -25.16
C THR A 674 -18.20 -0.58 -25.81
N ILE A 675 -16.87 -0.49 -25.72
CA ILE A 675 -15.95 -1.50 -26.25
C ILE A 675 -14.92 -1.97 -25.21
N ILE A 676 -14.67 -1.16 -24.17
CA ILE A 676 -13.82 -1.50 -23.03
C ILE A 676 -14.52 -1.14 -21.71
N GLY A 677 -14.23 -1.91 -20.66
CA GLY A 677 -14.82 -1.72 -19.34
C GLY A 677 -14.22 -0.58 -18.51
N ASN A 678 -14.32 -0.72 -17.19
CA ASN A 678 -13.92 0.23 -16.18
C ASN A 678 -12.43 0.15 -15.85
N THR A 679 -11.91 1.21 -15.23
CA THR A 679 -10.57 1.24 -14.61
C THR A 679 -9.44 0.82 -15.60
N CYS A 680 -9.66 1.09 -16.90
CA CYS A 680 -8.64 0.86 -17.91
C CYS A 680 -7.43 1.78 -17.65
N LEU A 681 -6.23 1.29 -17.96
CA LEU A 681 -4.94 1.97 -17.74
C LEU A 681 -4.63 2.30 -16.28
N TYR A 682 -5.22 1.56 -15.33
CA TYR A 682 -4.98 1.82 -13.91
C TYR A 682 -3.49 1.75 -13.56
N GLY A 683 -2.92 2.88 -13.14
CA GLY A 683 -1.51 2.95 -12.76
C GLY A 683 -0.52 2.77 -13.90
N ALA A 684 -0.95 2.95 -15.16
CA ALA A 684 -0.09 2.74 -16.32
C ALA A 684 1.11 3.70 -16.31
N THR A 685 2.29 3.17 -16.65
CA THR A 685 3.59 3.84 -16.62
C THR A 685 4.21 4.00 -18.01
N GLY A 686 3.44 3.75 -19.06
CA GLY A 686 3.78 4.07 -20.44
C GLY A 686 2.89 3.29 -21.42
N GLY A 687 3.20 3.37 -22.71
CA GLY A 687 2.50 2.66 -23.79
C GLY A 687 1.31 3.43 -24.39
N TYR A 688 0.69 2.82 -25.40
CA TYR A 688 -0.42 3.41 -26.15
C TYR A 688 -1.66 2.52 -26.12
N LEU A 689 -2.82 3.12 -25.87
CA LEU A 689 -4.13 2.47 -26.01
C LEU A 689 -4.98 3.20 -27.04
N PHE A 690 -5.43 2.47 -28.06
CA PHE A 690 -6.37 2.98 -29.06
C PHE A 690 -7.63 2.11 -29.06
N ALA A 691 -8.77 2.68 -28.65
CA ALA A 691 -10.03 1.94 -28.61
C ALA A 691 -11.10 2.64 -29.45
N LEU A 692 -11.59 1.97 -30.48
CA LEU A 692 -12.65 2.46 -31.38
C LEU A 692 -14.00 2.20 -30.71
N GLY A 693 -14.34 3.07 -29.75
CA GLY A 693 -15.56 3.02 -28.96
C GLY A 693 -15.39 3.66 -27.59
N ARG A 694 -16.41 3.51 -26.75
CA ARG A 694 -16.48 4.09 -25.41
C ARG A 694 -15.86 3.18 -24.35
N ALA A 695 -15.25 3.81 -23.35
CA ALA A 695 -14.82 3.18 -22.11
C ALA A 695 -15.87 3.31 -21.00
N GLY A 696 -15.75 2.46 -19.98
CA GLY A 696 -16.49 2.58 -18.72
C GLY A 696 -16.01 3.72 -17.82
N GLU A 697 -16.29 3.62 -16.54
CA GLU A 697 -15.88 4.55 -15.49
C GLU A 697 -14.37 4.48 -15.20
N ARG A 698 -13.83 5.54 -14.61
CA ARG A 698 -12.45 5.60 -14.08
C ARG A 698 -11.39 5.30 -15.14
N PHE A 699 -11.67 5.63 -16.39
CA PHE A 699 -10.70 5.51 -17.47
C PHE A 699 -9.43 6.32 -17.15
N ALA A 700 -8.27 5.69 -17.30
CA ALA A 700 -6.96 6.28 -16.98
C ALA A 700 -6.80 6.73 -15.52
N VAL A 701 -7.50 6.08 -14.58
CA VAL A 701 -7.31 6.33 -13.15
C VAL A 701 -5.86 6.06 -12.75
N ARG A 702 -5.24 6.98 -12.02
CA ARG A 702 -3.82 6.91 -11.64
C ARG A 702 -2.85 6.73 -12.84
N ASN A 703 -3.24 7.07 -14.07
CA ASN A 703 -2.31 7.04 -15.19
C ASN A 703 -1.11 7.94 -14.92
N SER A 704 0.09 7.39 -15.09
CA SER A 704 1.35 8.07 -14.82
C SER A 704 2.08 8.47 -16.09
N LEU A 705 1.98 7.71 -17.19
CA LEU A 705 2.71 8.01 -18.44
C LEU A 705 2.08 7.42 -19.72
N ALA A 706 1.00 6.64 -19.65
CA ALA A 706 0.38 6.08 -20.86
C ALA A 706 -0.32 7.15 -21.70
N GLN A 707 -0.38 6.90 -23.00
CA GLN A 707 -1.10 7.72 -23.96
C GLN A 707 -2.31 6.96 -24.49
N ALA A 708 -3.46 7.62 -24.62
CA ALA A 708 -4.66 6.93 -25.05
C ALA A 708 -5.59 7.79 -25.90
N VAL A 709 -6.27 7.13 -26.85
CA VAL A 709 -7.36 7.72 -27.63
C VAL A 709 -8.56 6.77 -27.61
N ILE A 710 -9.68 7.30 -27.12
CA ILE A 710 -10.97 6.62 -27.01
C ILE A 710 -12.08 7.51 -27.57
N GLU A 711 -13.27 6.97 -27.81
CA GLU A 711 -14.39 7.71 -28.41
C GLU A 711 -15.48 8.12 -27.40
N GLY A 712 -15.21 7.91 -26.10
CA GLY A 712 -16.03 8.39 -24.99
C GLY A 712 -15.70 7.63 -23.70
N ALA A 713 -16.16 8.11 -22.55
CA ALA A 713 -15.93 7.45 -21.26
C ALA A 713 -17.11 7.62 -20.28
N GLY A 714 -17.12 6.86 -19.19
CA GLY A 714 -18.00 7.06 -18.05
C GLY A 714 -17.53 8.18 -17.11
N ASP A 715 -17.97 8.11 -15.85
CA ASP A 715 -17.57 9.04 -14.78
C ASP A 715 -16.09 8.88 -14.40
N HIS A 716 -15.52 9.90 -13.77
CA HIS A 716 -14.18 9.84 -13.16
C HIS A 716 -13.01 9.65 -14.14
N CYS A 717 -13.17 10.08 -15.40
CA CYS A 717 -12.08 10.03 -16.37
C CYS A 717 -10.86 10.83 -15.88
N CYS A 718 -9.67 10.24 -16.00
CA CYS A 718 -8.38 10.78 -15.57
C CYS A 718 -8.25 11.04 -14.06
N GLU A 719 -9.06 10.39 -13.22
CA GLU A 719 -8.96 10.57 -11.77
C GLU A 719 -7.57 10.19 -11.25
N TYR A 720 -6.97 11.04 -10.40
CA TYR A 720 -5.61 10.87 -9.88
C TYR A 720 -4.49 10.73 -10.93
N MET A 721 -4.71 11.13 -12.19
CA MET A 721 -3.67 11.09 -13.22
C MET A 721 -2.49 12.00 -12.85
N THR A 722 -1.27 11.52 -13.05
CA THR A 722 -0.02 12.23 -12.71
C THR A 722 0.91 12.47 -13.89
N GLY A 723 0.57 11.94 -15.07
CA GLY A 723 1.29 12.11 -16.33
C GLY A 723 0.65 11.30 -17.44
N GLY A 724 1.20 11.38 -18.65
CA GLY A 724 0.61 10.80 -19.86
C GLY A 724 -0.35 11.76 -20.56
N VAL A 725 -1.00 11.27 -21.62
CA VAL A 725 -1.93 12.06 -22.45
C VAL A 725 -3.19 11.25 -22.74
N VAL A 726 -4.37 11.81 -22.48
CA VAL A 726 -5.65 11.15 -22.76
C VAL A 726 -6.46 12.00 -23.73
N VAL A 727 -6.95 11.38 -24.80
CA VAL A 727 -7.84 12.00 -25.79
C VAL A 727 -9.17 11.26 -25.81
N ALA A 728 -10.27 12.00 -25.62
CA ALA A 728 -11.63 11.49 -25.76
C ALA A 728 -12.33 12.19 -26.94
N LEU A 729 -12.69 11.42 -27.97
CA LEU A 729 -13.34 11.90 -29.20
C LEU A 729 -14.88 11.93 -29.10
N GLY A 730 -15.42 11.91 -27.89
CA GLY A 730 -16.86 11.94 -27.64
C GLY A 730 -17.18 12.21 -26.18
N GLN A 731 -18.44 11.99 -25.80
CA GLN A 731 -18.93 12.35 -24.48
C GLN A 731 -18.24 11.58 -23.35
N VAL A 732 -18.00 12.29 -22.24
CA VAL A 732 -17.56 11.71 -20.98
C VAL A 732 -18.57 11.97 -19.85
N GLY A 733 -18.46 11.22 -18.76
CA GLY A 733 -19.23 11.40 -17.52
C GLY A 733 -18.74 12.56 -16.65
N ARG A 734 -19.24 12.64 -15.41
CA ARG A 734 -18.90 13.71 -14.45
C ARG A 734 -17.60 13.44 -13.69
N ASN A 735 -17.17 14.45 -12.93
CA ASN A 735 -16.01 14.42 -12.03
C ASN A 735 -14.68 14.14 -12.76
N VAL A 736 -14.56 14.62 -14.00
CA VAL A 736 -13.34 14.49 -14.82
C VAL A 736 -12.19 15.24 -14.15
N GLY A 737 -11.00 14.61 -14.11
CA GLY A 737 -9.79 15.24 -13.59
C GLY A 737 -9.76 15.43 -12.07
N ALA A 738 -10.65 14.78 -11.32
CA ALA A 738 -10.59 14.81 -9.85
C ALA A 738 -9.25 14.23 -9.36
N GLY A 739 -8.55 14.97 -8.50
CA GLY A 739 -7.22 14.56 -8.05
C GLY A 739 -6.14 14.49 -9.14
N MET A 740 -6.40 14.92 -10.38
CA MET A 740 -5.43 14.92 -11.47
C MET A 740 -4.36 16.00 -11.22
N THR A 741 -3.12 15.57 -10.98
CA THR A 741 -2.00 16.46 -10.64
C THR A 741 -0.89 16.46 -11.67
N GLY A 742 -1.08 15.85 -12.84
CA GLY A 742 -0.14 15.86 -13.95
C GLY A 742 -0.72 15.15 -15.18
N GLY A 743 -0.07 15.34 -16.32
CA GLY A 743 -0.56 14.90 -17.63
C GLY A 743 -1.53 15.90 -18.27
N ILE A 744 -1.88 15.66 -19.53
CA ILE A 744 -2.80 16.52 -20.29
C ILE A 744 -3.96 15.69 -20.81
N GLY A 745 -5.18 16.21 -20.68
CA GLY A 745 -6.38 15.63 -21.28
C GLY A 745 -6.95 16.50 -22.40
N TYR A 746 -7.40 15.89 -23.49
CA TYR A 746 -8.10 16.54 -24.60
C TYR A 746 -9.49 15.92 -24.78
N PHE A 747 -10.53 16.73 -24.69
CA PHE A 747 -11.92 16.26 -24.72
C PHE A 747 -12.70 17.00 -25.79
N LEU A 748 -13.26 16.26 -26.74
CA LEU A 748 -14.14 16.82 -27.76
C LEU A 748 -15.51 17.14 -27.13
N ASP A 749 -15.94 18.40 -27.22
CA ASP A 749 -17.22 18.87 -26.69
C ASP A 749 -18.07 19.48 -27.79
N GLU A 750 -18.82 18.62 -28.49
CA GLU A 750 -19.74 19.03 -29.56
C GLU A 750 -21.05 19.64 -29.03
N GLU A 751 -21.40 19.37 -27.76
CA GLU A 751 -22.67 19.79 -27.14
C GLU A 751 -22.53 20.98 -26.19
N GLY A 752 -21.31 21.41 -25.88
CA GLY A 752 -21.04 22.55 -25.01
C GLY A 752 -21.25 22.29 -23.52
N GLN A 753 -21.25 21.03 -23.09
CA GLN A 753 -21.57 20.62 -21.71
C GLN A 753 -20.36 20.16 -20.91
N PHE A 754 -19.18 20.04 -21.53
CA PHE A 754 -18.00 19.49 -20.86
C PHE A 754 -17.56 20.26 -19.59
N PRO A 755 -17.59 21.61 -19.53
CA PRO A 755 -17.16 22.35 -18.35
C PRO A 755 -17.91 21.99 -17.06
N GLU A 756 -19.19 21.64 -17.15
CA GLU A 756 -20.03 21.27 -15.99
C GLU A 756 -19.66 19.89 -15.41
N LYS A 757 -18.97 19.06 -16.20
CA LYS A 757 -18.58 17.69 -15.85
C LYS A 757 -17.20 17.60 -15.20
N VAL A 758 -16.43 18.70 -15.20
CA VAL A 758 -15.04 18.73 -14.72
C VAL A 758 -15.00 19.03 -13.24
N ASN A 759 -14.14 18.32 -12.50
CA ASN A 759 -13.87 18.66 -11.11
C ASN A 759 -12.95 19.90 -11.04
N PRO A 760 -13.39 21.02 -10.43
CA PRO A 760 -12.65 22.27 -10.44
C PRO A 760 -11.56 22.37 -9.36
N GLU A 761 -11.35 21.35 -8.52
CA GLU A 761 -10.45 21.43 -7.36
C GLU A 761 -8.99 21.70 -7.75
N ILE A 762 -8.51 21.06 -8.82
CA ILE A 762 -7.09 21.09 -9.22
C ILE A 762 -6.90 21.57 -10.65
N VAL A 763 -7.57 20.91 -11.60
CA VAL A 763 -7.34 21.13 -13.02
C VAL A 763 -7.96 22.44 -13.50
N LYS A 764 -7.35 23.04 -14.52
CA LYS A 764 -7.90 24.18 -15.26
C LYS A 764 -8.34 23.74 -16.65
N LEU A 765 -9.42 24.37 -17.11
CA LEU A 765 -9.92 24.21 -18.46
C LEU A 765 -9.45 25.35 -19.33
N GLN A 766 -8.98 25.02 -20.53
CA GLN A 766 -8.69 25.98 -21.58
C GLN A 766 -9.03 25.38 -22.94
N ARG A 767 -9.18 26.22 -23.96
CA ARG A 767 -9.19 25.74 -25.35
C ARG A 767 -7.76 25.37 -25.75
N VAL A 768 -7.61 24.54 -26.77
CA VAL A 768 -6.28 24.24 -27.33
C VAL A 768 -5.72 25.51 -27.97
N CYS A 769 -4.81 26.18 -27.27
CA CYS A 769 -4.36 27.54 -27.60
C CYS A 769 -2.90 27.61 -28.08
N THR A 770 -2.18 26.50 -28.13
CA THR A 770 -0.79 26.43 -28.58
C THR A 770 -0.66 25.56 -29.82
N GLN A 771 0.34 25.84 -30.68
CA GLN A 771 0.63 25.00 -31.84
C GLN A 771 1.14 23.62 -31.43
N VAL A 772 1.96 23.55 -30.38
CA VAL A 772 2.52 22.29 -29.86
C VAL A 772 1.41 21.39 -29.30
N GLY A 773 0.47 21.95 -28.53
CA GLY A 773 -0.68 21.21 -28.01
C GLY A 773 -1.62 20.74 -29.12
N ALA A 774 -1.87 21.59 -30.13
CA ALA A 774 -2.64 21.20 -31.31
C ALA A 774 -1.95 20.08 -32.11
N ALA A 775 -0.62 20.11 -32.24
CA ALA A 775 0.16 19.07 -32.91
C ALA A 775 0.14 17.75 -32.13
N GLN A 776 0.30 17.77 -30.80
CA GLN A 776 0.20 16.59 -29.95
C GLN A 776 -1.17 15.92 -30.09
N LEU A 777 -2.25 16.71 -30.00
CA LEU A 777 -3.61 16.21 -30.19
C LEU A 777 -3.80 15.58 -31.58
N ARG A 778 -3.37 16.30 -32.63
CA ARG A 778 -3.49 15.83 -34.01
C ARG A 778 -2.75 14.52 -34.24
N GLN A 779 -1.50 14.41 -33.77
CA GLN A 779 -0.69 13.20 -33.91
C GLN A 779 -1.33 11.98 -33.27
N LEU A 780 -1.93 12.14 -32.07
CA LEU A 780 -2.62 11.05 -31.40
C LEU A 780 -3.89 10.62 -32.16
N ILE A 781 -4.63 11.57 -32.74
CA ILE A 781 -5.82 11.26 -33.54
C ILE A 781 -5.41 10.61 -34.88
N GLU A 782 -4.33 11.05 -35.51
CA GLU A 782 -3.75 10.41 -36.71
C GLU A 782 -3.34 8.96 -36.42
N ALA A 783 -2.62 8.72 -35.32
CA ALA A 783 -2.26 7.36 -34.90
C ALA A 783 -3.51 6.51 -34.60
N HIS A 784 -4.52 7.09 -33.93
CA HIS A 784 -5.78 6.39 -33.70
C HIS A 784 -6.47 6.01 -35.01
N ALA A 785 -6.61 6.94 -35.96
CA ALA A 785 -7.21 6.68 -37.26
C ALA A 785 -6.45 5.58 -38.03
N GLU A 786 -5.11 5.62 -38.03
CA GLU A 786 -4.28 4.61 -38.68
C GLU A 786 -4.46 3.22 -38.06
N ARG A 787 -4.46 3.12 -36.72
CA ARG A 787 -4.52 1.83 -36.02
C ARG A 787 -5.92 1.23 -35.97
N THR A 788 -6.95 2.08 -35.91
CA THR A 788 -8.32 1.63 -35.69
C THR A 788 -9.21 1.71 -36.92
N GLY A 789 -8.87 2.57 -37.89
CA GLY A 789 -9.76 2.90 -39.01
C GLY A 789 -10.98 3.74 -38.58
N SER A 790 -10.90 4.43 -37.44
CA SER A 790 -12.02 5.19 -36.87
C SER A 790 -12.60 6.22 -37.87
N PRO A 791 -13.89 6.09 -38.25
CA PRO A 791 -14.56 7.08 -39.08
C PRO A 791 -14.62 8.46 -38.41
N LYS A 792 -14.76 8.50 -37.08
CA LYS A 792 -14.83 9.75 -36.32
C LYS A 792 -13.49 10.47 -36.31
N ALA A 793 -12.39 9.75 -36.09
CA ALA A 793 -11.05 10.31 -36.18
C ALA A 793 -10.74 10.85 -37.58
N HIS A 794 -11.08 10.10 -38.64
CA HIS A 794 -10.94 10.57 -40.02
C HIS A 794 -11.71 11.87 -40.26
N ARG A 795 -12.99 11.94 -39.86
CA ARG A 795 -13.79 13.16 -39.98
C ARG A 795 -13.17 14.35 -39.25
N ILE A 796 -12.66 14.14 -38.04
CA ILE A 796 -12.01 15.19 -37.26
C ILE A 796 -10.75 15.72 -37.98
N LEU A 797 -9.95 14.81 -38.55
CA LEU A 797 -8.72 15.18 -39.28
C LEU A 797 -9.01 15.92 -40.59
N GLU A 798 -10.03 15.48 -41.33
CA GLU A 798 -10.48 16.15 -42.57
C GLU A 798 -11.03 17.55 -42.29
N GLN A 799 -11.74 17.73 -41.18
CA GLN A 799 -12.40 18.98 -40.77
C GLN A 799 -11.69 19.65 -39.59
N TRP A 800 -10.36 19.53 -39.51
CA TRP A 800 -9.56 19.92 -38.35
C TRP A 800 -9.81 21.35 -37.86
N SER A 801 -9.89 22.32 -38.78
CA SER A 801 -10.16 23.73 -38.45
C SER A 801 -11.52 23.95 -37.79
N THR A 802 -12.49 23.07 -38.05
CA THR A 802 -13.84 23.11 -37.47
C THR A 802 -13.87 22.42 -36.11
N PHE A 803 -13.17 21.29 -35.95
CA PHE A 803 -13.19 20.51 -34.71
C PHE A 803 -12.23 21.04 -33.64
N LEU A 804 -11.05 21.57 -34.00
CA LEU A 804 -10.05 22.02 -33.02
C LEU A 804 -10.63 23.01 -31.98
N PRO A 805 -11.43 24.03 -32.35
CA PRO A 805 -12.05 24.93 -31.38
C PRO A 805 -13.04 24.27 -30.40
N LEU A 806 -13.55 23.07 -30.74
CA LEU A 806 -14.48 22.32 -29.90
C LEU A 806 -13.78 21.50 -28.81
N PHE A 807 -12.47 21.27 -28.94
CA PHE A 807 -11.71 20.58 -27.91
C PHE A 807 -11.48 21.46 -26.68
N TRP A 808 -11.62 20.83 -25.51
CA TRP A 808 -11.10 21.34 -24.25
C TRP A 808 -9.79 20.65 -23.92
N GLN A 809 -8.82 21.44 -23.46
CA GLN A 809 -7.59 20.98 -22.86
C GLN A 809 -7.73 21.09 -21.33
N VAL A 810 -7.59 19.97 -20.65
CA VAL A 810 -7.59 19.86 -19.17
C VAL A 810 -6.15 19.86 -18.71
N VAL A 811 -5.75 20.90 -17.98
CA VAL A 811 -4.36 21.18 -17.60
C VAL A 811 -4.25 21.32 -16.08
N PRO A 812 -3.54 20.42 -15.37
CA PRO A 812 -3.26 20.60 -13.96
C PRO A 812 -2.15 21.66 -13.75
N PRO A 813 -2.05 22.26 -12.55
CA PRO A 813 -1.11 23.35 -12.27
C PRO A 813 0.35 23.02 -12.56
N SER A 814 0.73 21.75 -12.45
CA SER A 814 2.09 21.27 -12.75
C SER A 814 2.48 21.34 -14.23
N GLU A 815 1.50 21.47 -15.14
CA GLU A 815 1.71 21.47 -16.59
C GLU A 815 1.47 22.86 -17.21
N LEU A 816 1.14 23.88 -16.41
CA LEU A 816 0.83 25.23 -16.91
C LEU A 816 1.98 25.88 -17.66
N ASP A 817 3.22 25.47 -17.38
CA ASP A 817 4.45 25.98 -18.00
C ASP A 817 5.04 24.98 -19.01
N THR A 818 4.22 24.07 -19.54
CA THR A 818 4.62 23.19 -20.65
C THR A 818 4.35 23.86 -22.00
N PRO A 819 5.15 23.57 -23.05
CA PRO A 819 4.91 24.10 -24.40
C PRO A 819 3.52 23.78 -24.97
N GLU A 820 2.94 22.64 -24.57
CA GLU A 820 1.63 22.18 -24.98
C GLU A 820 0.50 23.03 -24.38
N ALA A 821 0.68 23.56 -23.17
CA ALA A 821 -0.36 24.31 -22.45
C ALA A 821 -0.14 25.83 -22.46
N ASN A 822 1.11 26.30 -22.55
CA ASN A 822 1.45 27.72 -22.39
C ASN A 822 1.70 28.43 -23.74
N PRO A 823 0.86 29.41 -24.14
CA PRO A 823 1.06 30.18 -25.36
C PRO A 823 2.39 30.96 -25.43
N GLN A 824 2.95 31.35 -24.27
CA GLN A 824 4.20 32.12 -24.23
C GLN A 824 5.43 31.25 -24.52
N LEU A 825 5.34 29.95 -24.22
CA LEU A 825 6.41 28.97 -24.49
C LEU A 825 6.22 28.27 -25.83
N GLY A 826 4.97 28.10 -26.28
CA GLY A 826 4.61 27.44 -27.53
C GLY A 826 4.98 28.18 -28.82
N GLN A 827 5.62 29.35 -28.75
CA GLN A 827 6.16 30.08 -29.92
C GLN A 827 7.61 29.71 -30.27
N ALA A 828 8.31 28.95 -29.42
CA ALA A 828 9.67 28.48 -29.67
C ALA A 828 9.64 27.06 -30.24
N LEU A 829 9.71 26.91 -31.57
CA LEU A 829 10.02 25.63 -32.21
C LEU A 829 11.55 25.46 -32.26
N PRO A 830 12.13 24.37 -31.72
CA PRO A 830 13.38 23.84 -32.23
C PRO A 830 13.06 23.00 -33.47
N SER A 831 13.72 23.31 -34.58
CA SER A 831 13.77 22.49 -35.78
C SER A 831 14.24 21.07 -35.47
N ALA A 832 13.45 20.08 -35.91
CA ALA A 832 13.81 18.69 -36.19
C ALA A 832 14.87 18.02 -35.28
N VAL A 833 14.43 17.20 -34.33
CA VAL A 833 15.25 16.10 -33.79
C VAL A 833 14.42 14.82 -33.86
N GLY A 834 14.96 13.83 -34.57
CA GLY A 834 14.29 12.58 -34.91
C GLY A 834 14.00 11.68 -33.71
N LEU A 835 12.93 10.90 -33.87
CA LEU A 835 12.54 9.79 -33.02
C LEU A 835 13.69 8.76 -32.93
N VAL A 836 14.05 8.36 -31.71
CA VAL A 836 14.74 7.10 -31.38
C VAL A 836 13.89 6.34 -30.39
#